data_AF-A0A2E3DPQ4-F1
#
_entry.id   AF-A0A2E3DPQ4-F1
#
_cell.length_a   1.000
_cell.length_b   1.000
_cell.length_c   1.000
_cell.angle_alpha   90.00
_cell.angle_beta   90.00
_cell.angle_gamma   90.00
#
_symmetry.space_group_name_H-M   'P 1'
#
loop_
_entity.id
_entity.type
_entity.pdbx_description
1 polymer ?
#
loop_
_entity_poly.entity_id
_entity_poly.type
_entity_poly.pdbx_seq_one_letter_code
_entity_poly.pdbx_strand_id
1 'polypeptide(L)'
;MMRLLRICLLCSLFIVSTRTAFSQAPKLGYLFPPAIERGTTAKVQLGGFDLTPDMQVFVHDSTASLSLTGPLGTHHVPPRPYWEGPRVFSTALPLPREFKANVEIPTGHPTGLVFWQMANANGATGTATFLVSEHKELTEARFRDNPIEVTTLPVGISGRLSRLTEKDIYNFRAKSAQTVNIDCWARRLGSDVNLAVQVYTADNQKIVDEVDTEGRDLQCSFAAAAGKTYSIVIHEADFRGAAHFVYRLGLSSGNDKAITEDALILPQTGKAEHSFQLAANKTYHLEARSQAIGGDLDLQLELIDADGKSISRNDDSSASTVDASLTYKATTDTMIKAVVSGYSIGGNNRRYEVKLREEQPGFSLSTAQTFKAHLGAQVTIPVTITATGGFKQDVTIGVQNLPPGVSMSGDAPVLKGGTGKVNLVLDIASDAATTAQSIRIFGQSEANEELGINDLNISVKAPLSGNLASRDPAAEQTDAILLALTMPAPFELNLIDKNRQRVVSRGTTYPAPFILNRNEGYTGKVRLVMASTQSRHRMGITAPILEVPADQREIFYPCFMPEWLTTDRTTRMVVYAFGEVIDPKGHVRHIGKNADARITMIMEGALLKLNHTAEEVTIKPGDSFEIPLNVLRSSKLHTDVTLDLELPDSLKGLISCESVVLAANQQQHALLINTKPDVRLAGKIPITLRARTLQNGKWLVKSIVDVDIHFAN
;
A
#
# COMPACT_ATOMS: atom_id res chain seq x y z
N MET A 1 -3.18 -58.08 54.95
CA MET A 1 -2.79 -57.44 56.23
C MET A 1 -1.68 -56.44 55.91
N MET A 2 -1.94 -55.13 56.09
CA MET A 2 -1.02 -53.97 55.99
C MET A 2 -0.21 -53.78 54.68
N ARG A 3 -0.63 -52.89 53.78
CA ARG A 3 -0.21 -51.46 53.66
C ARG A 3 1.29 -51.26 53.44
N LEU A 4 1.68 -50.85 52.23
CA LEU A 4 2.16 -49.48 51.98
C LEU A 4 2.11 -49.14 50.48
N LEU A 5 2.00 -47.83 50.23
CA LEU A 5 1.32 -47.19 49.11
C LEU A 5 2.35 -46.65 48.11
N ARG A 6 1.93 -46.61 46.84
CA ARG A 6 2.56 -45.99 45.65
C ARG A 6 3.21 -44.63 45.92
N ILE A 7 4.31 -44.35 45.22
CA ILE A 7 4.50 -43.22 44.27
C ILE A 7 5.87 -43.46 43.58
N CYS A 8 5.86 -43.92 42.33
CA CYS A 8 6.99 -43.77 41.41
C CYS A 8 6.75 -42.50 40.60
N LEU A 9 7.56 -41.48 40.87
CA LEU A 9 7.56 -40.22 40.15
C LEU A 9 8.23 -40.44 38.78
N LEU A 10 7.44 -40.42 37.70
CA LEU A 10 7.97 -40.26 36.35
C LEU A 10 8.56 -38.84 36.24
N CYS A 11 9.89 -38.74 36.20
CA CYS A 11 10.57 -37.54 35.73
C CYS A 11 10.42 -37.44 34.20
N SER A 12 9.25 -37.01 33.75
CA SER A 12 9.09 -36.46 32.41
C SER A 12 9.78 -35.09 32.37
N LEU A 13 10.97 -35.05 31.79
CA LEU A 13 11.65 -33.83 31.37
C LEU A 13 10.68 -33.03 30.47
N PHE A 14 10.05 -32.01 31.03
CA PHE A 14 9.43 -30.95 30.24
C PHE A 14 10.57 -30.15 29.60
N ILE A 15 10.98 -30.54 28.39
CA ILE A 15 11.61 -29.60 27.48
C ILE A 15 10.52 -28.58 27.15
N VAL A 16 10.51 -27.47 27.88
CA VAL A 16 9.82 -26.26 27.46
C VAL A 16 10.53 -25.84 26.17
N SER A 17 9.99 -26.27 25.03
CA SER A 17 10.29 -25.63 23.75
C SER A 17 9.86 -24.18 23.94
N THR A 18 10.80 -23.30 24.27
CA THR A 18 10.61 -21.87 24.12
C THR A 18 10.33 -21.67 22.64
N ARG A 19 9.06 -21.53 22.28
CA ARG A 19 8.67 -21.13 20.93
C ARG A 19 9.30 -19.76 20.72
N THR A 20 10.44 -19.74 20.03
CA THR A 20 11.08 -18.51 19.62
C THR A 20 10.11 -17.84 18.66
N ALA A 21 9.35 -16.89 19.17
CA ALA A 21 8.35 -16.18 18.38
C ALA A 21 9.09 -15.17 17.50
N PHE A 22 9.09 -15.44 16.19
CA PHE A 22 9.80 -14.64 15.19
C PHE A 22 9.19 -13.24 15.00
N SER A 23 10.01 -12.33 14.49
CA SER A 23 9.67 -10.94 14.20
C SER A 23 8.59 -10.80 13.11
N GLN A 24 7.79 -9.74 13.22
CA GLN A 24 6.73 -9.44 12.25
C GLN A 24 7.32 -8.74 11.03
N ALA A 25 7.03 -9.25 9.82
CA ALA A 25 7.48 -8.60 8.59
C ALA A 25 6.80 -7.23 8.41
N PRO A 26 7.52 -6.24 7.86
CA PRO A 26 6.92 -5.02 7.37
C PRO A 26 5.96 -5.32 6.20
N LYS A 27 5.00 -4.42 5.95
CA LYS A 27 4.07 -4.55 4.81
C LYS A 27 4.10 -3.33 3.89
N LEU A 28 3.51 -3.57 2.71
CA LEU A 28 3.53 -2.74 1.51
C LEU A 28 3.32 -1.25 1.77
N GLY A 29 3.93 -0.46 0.91
CA GLY A 29 4.05 0.97 1.07
C GLY A 29 3.24 1.77 0.07
N TYR A 30 3.91 2.78 -0.43
CA TYR A 30 3.57 3.59 -1.60
C TYR A 30 4.74 4.55 -1.77
N LEU A 31 4.84 5.17 -2.94
CA LEU A 31 5.76 6.26 -3.19
C LEU A 31 4.93 7.50 -3.53
N PHE A 32 5.26 8.64 -2.94
CA PHE A 32 4.61 9.91 -3.25
C PHE A 32 5.62 11.03 -3.48
N PRO A 33 5.56 11.77 -4.61
CA PRO A 33 4.65 11.60 -5.75
C PRO A 33 4.88 10.27 -6.51
N PRO A 34 3.82 9.51 -6.87
CA PRO A 34 3.96 8.17 -7.45
C PRO A 34 4.41 8.16 -8.92
N ALA A 35 4.60 9.33 -9.53
CA ALA A 35 5.07 9.46 -10.91
C ALA A 35 6.19 10.50 -10.99
N ILE A 36 7.23 10.16 -11.76
CA ILE A 36 8.48 10.92 -11.82
C ILE A 36 8.88 11.08 -13.30
N GLU A 37 9.24 12.30 -13.66
CA GLU A 37 9.72 12.62 -15.00
C GLU A 37 11.11 12.01 -15.25
N ARG A 38 11.27 11.35 -16.41
CA ARG A 38 12.55 10.77 -16.83
C ARG A 38 13.65 11.83 -16.93
N GLY A 39 14.87 11.48 -16.51
CA GLY A 39 16.02 12.40 -16.54
C GLY A 39 16.05 13.36 -15.36
N THR A 40 15.21 13.16 -14.34
CA THR A 40 15.13 14.04 -13.16
C THR A 40 15.48 13.31 -11.87
N THR A 41 15.76 14.10 -10.83
CA THR A 41 15.82 13.64 -9.44
C THR A 41 14.64 14.20 -8.67
N ALA A 42 13.85 13.33 -8.04
CA ALA A 42 12.68 13.70 -7.26
C ALA A 42 12.88 13.42 -5.77
N LYS A 43 12.41 14.34 -4.92
CA LYS A 43 12.24 14.10 -3.48
C LYS A 43 10.89 13.42 -3.27
N VAL A 44 10.90 12.28 -2.59
CA VAL A 44 9.71 11.43 -2.44
C VAL A 44 9.54 10.99 -0.99
N GLN A 45 8.34 10.55 -0.66
CA GLN A 45 8.01 9.86 0.57
C GLN A 45 7.77 8.39 0.28
N LEU A 46 8.45 7.51 1.00
CA LEU A 46 8.22 6.07 0.99
C LEU A 46 7.40 5.69 2.20
N GLY A 47 6.11 5.43 2.00
CA GLY A 47 5.23 4.96 3.05
C GLY A 47 5.36 3.45 3.27
N GLY A 48 4.97 2.98 4.44
CA GLY A 48 4.82 1.54 4.71
C GLY A 48 4.28 1.27 6.11
N PHE A 49 4.07 -0.01 6.41
CA PHE A 49 3.39 -0.46 7.63
C PHE A 49 4.32 -1.28 8.51
N ASP A 50 4.32 -0.96 9.81
CA ASP A 50 5.18 -1.57 10.83
C ASP A 50 6.68 -1.49 10.47
N LEU A 51 7.08 -0.40 9.81
CA LEU A 51 8.47 -0.11 9.47
C LEU A 51 9.31 0.20 10.72
N THR A 52 10.58 -0.16 10.67
CA THR A 52 11.59 0.21 11.67
C THR A 52 12.72 1.05 11.04
N PRO A 53 13.54 1.77 11.83
CA PRO A 53 14.51 2.73 11.29
C PRO A 53 15.60 2.16 10.35
N ASP A 54 15.85 0.86 10.38
CA ASP A 54 16.91 0.16 9.64
C ASP A 54 16.45 -0.43 8.30
N MET A 55 15.32 0.04 7.74
CA MET A 55 14.86 -0.41 6.43
C MET A 55 15.91 -0.16 5.34
N GLN A 56 16.11 -1.15 4.48
CA GLN A 56 16.86 -1.07 3.23
C GLN A 56 15.89 -1.07 2.06
N VAL A 57 16.26 -0.42 0.96
CA VAL A 57 15.43 -0.30 -0.26
C VAL A 57 16.07 -1.06 -1.41
N PHE A 58 15.24 -1.74 -2.20
CA PHE A 58 15.66 -2.50 -3.38
C PHE A 58 14.79 -2.12 -4.57
N VAL A 59 15.40 -1.87 -5.72
CA VAL A 59 14.75 -1.57 -6.99
C VAL A 59 14.96 -2.74 -7.94
N HIS A 60 13.91 -3.16 -8.65
CA HIS A 60 13.92 -4.33 -9.53
C HIS A 60 14.00 -3.93 -11.00
N ASP A 61 14.86 -4.63 -11.75
CA ASP A 61 14.93 -4.61 -13.22
C ASP A 61 14.89 -3.19 -13.83
N SER A 62 15.58 -2.26 -13.18
CA SER A 62 15.51 -0.83 -13.50
C SER A 62 16.84 -0.13 -13.18
N THR A 63 17.19 0.87 -13.99
CA THR A 63 18.36 1.72 -13.77
C THR A 63 18.06 2.93 -12.87
N ALA A 64 16.83 3.04 -12.36
CA ALA A 64 16.47 4.04 -11.36
C ALA A 64 17.17 3.75 -10.03
N SER A 65 17.62 4.82 -9.36
CA SER A 65 18.19 4.74 -8.02
C SER A 65 17.20 5.29 -7.00
N LEU A 66 17.00 4.58 -5.88
CA LEU A 66 16.13 5.00 -4.79
C LEU A 66 16.89 4.90 -3.46
N SER A 67 16.95 6.01 -2.72
CA SER A 67 17.75 6.11 -1.48
C SER A 67 17.00 6.85 -0.37
N LEU A 68 17.12 6.35 0.86
CA LEU A 68 16.55 6.99 2.05
C LEU A 68 17.41 8.20 2.47
N THR A 69 16.77 9.31 2.86
CA THR A 69 17.46 10.57 3.17
C THR A 69 17.18 11.10 4.58
N GLY A 70 16.29 10.46 5.34
CA GLY A 70 15.93 10.91 6.68
C GLY A 70 15.36 9.79 7.55
N PRO A 71 15.12 10.08 8.85
CA PRO A 71 14.59 9.10 9.78
C PRO A 71 13.12 8.76 9.46
N LEU A 72 12.68 7.60 9.94
CA LEU A 72 11.29 7.17 9.85
C LEU A 72 10.37 8.09 10.65
N GLY A 73 9.36 8.67 9.99
CA GLY A 73 8.39 9.57 10.57
C GLY A 73 7.41 8.92 11.56
N THR A 74 6.39 9.67 11.99
CA THR A 74 5.30 9.17 12.84
C THR A 74 4.16 8.59 11.99
N HIS A 75 3.16 8.02 12.65
CA HIS A 75 1.96 7.53 11.96
C HIS A 75 1.17 8.68 11.35
N HIS A 76 0.76 8.53 10.09
CA HIS A 76 -0.16 9.45 9.42
C HIS A 76 -1.60 9.07 9.78
N VAL A 77 -2.16 9.73 10.79
CA VAL A 77 -3.55 9.54 11.21
C VAL A 77 -4.44 10.42 10.32
N PRO A 78 -5.46 9.86 9.65
CA PRO A 78 -6.41 10.66 8.89
C PRO A 78 -7.02 11.76 9.79
N PRO A 79 -7.04 13.02 9.33
CA PRO A 79 -7.61 14.11 10.10
C PRO A 79 -9.13 14.20 9.90
N ARG A 80 -9.83 14.97 10.76
CA ARG A 80 -11.31 15.13 10.73
C ARG A 80 -11.82 15.70 9.40
N PRO A 81 -13.02 15.36 8.91
CA PRO A 81 -14.09 14.66 9.61
C PRO A 81 -13.85 13.16 9.74
N TYR A 82 -14.58 12.52 10.66
CA TYR A 82 -14.58 11.07 10.83
C TYR A 82 -15.97 10.51 10.51
N TRP A 83 -16.04 9.23 10.17
CA TRP A 83 -17.32 8.55 9.99
C TRP A 83 -18.20 8.66 11.24
N GLU A 84 -19.50 8.74 11.01
CA GLU A 84 -20.56 8.58 12.02
C GLU A 84 -21.46 7.40 11.64
N GLY A 85 -22.30 6.95 12.59
CA GLY A 85 -23.24 5.86 12.35
C GLY A 85 -22.58 4.50 12.03
N PRO A 86 -23.21 3.63 11.23
CA PRO A 86 -22.74 2.26 10.99
C PRO A 86 -21.32 2.15 10.42
N ARG A 87 -20.84 3.15 9.67
CA ARG A 87 -19.50 3.14 9.05
C ARG A 87 -18.37 3.12 10.10
N VAL A 88 -18.62 3.52 11.34
CA VAL A 88 -17.61 3.47 12.41
C VAL A 88 -17.23 2.05 12.84
N PHE A 89 -18.02 1.03 12.47
CA PHE A 89 -17.74 -0.38 12.76
C PHE A 89 -16.89 -1.06 11.70
N SER A 90 -16.64 -0.40 10.57
CA SER A 90 -15.74 -0.88 9.52
C SER A 90 -14.31 -1.07 10.01
N THR A 91 -13.59 -1.97 9.36
CA THR A 91 -12.15 -2.21 9.59
C THR A 91 -11.37 -0.93 9.33
N ALA A 92 -10.40 -0.61 10.19
CA ALA A 92 -9.54 0.55 9.94
C ALA A 92 -8.58 0.25 8.79
N LEU A 93 -8.45 1.22 7.88
CA LEU A 93 -7.31 1.28 6.98
C LEU A 93 -6.01 1.36 7.80
N PRO A 94 -4.94 0.68 7.36
CA PRO A 94 -3.68 0.68 8.07
C PRO A 94 -3.03 2.07 8.07
N LEU A 95 -2.33 2.42 9.15
CA LEU A 95 -1.65 3.70 9.26
C LEU A 95 -0.20 3.60 8.79
N PRO A 96 0.18 4.32 7.72
CA PRO A 96 1.56 4.31 7.27
C PRO A 96 2.42 5.21 8.14
N ARG A 97 3.71 4.88 8.18
CA ARG A 97 4.80 5.80 8.52
C ARG A 97 5.61 6.00 7.24
N GLU A 98 6.22 7.17 7.08
CA GLU A 98 6.96 7.52 5.87
C GLU A 98 8.46 7.72 6.17
N PHE A 99 9.32 7.29 5.24
CA PHE A 99 10.68 7.78 5.10
C PHE A 99 10.74 8.87 4.04
N LYS A 100 11.55 9.90 4.28
CA LYS A 100 12.00 10.79 3.20
C LYS A 100 13.03 10.05 2.35
N ALA A 101 12.94 10.19 1.04
CA ALA A 101 13.84 9.54 0.08
C ALA A 101 14.08 10.42 -1.16
N ASN A 102 15.09 10.04 -1.94
CA ASN A 102 15.35 10.57 -3.28
C ASN A 102 15.25 9.45 -4.30
N VAL A 103 14.63 9.75 -5.43
CA VAL A 103 14.65 8.91 -6.64
C VAL A 103 15.41 9.64 -7.72
N GLU A 104 16.35 8.97 -8.37
CA GLU A 104 17.07 9.46 -9.53
C GLU A 104 16.73 8.59 -10.75
N ILE A 105 16.23 9.23 -11.81
CA ILE A 105 15.87 8.56 -13.07
C ILE A 105 16.83 9.01 -14.17
N PRO A 106 17.69 8.13 -14.70
CA PRO A 106 18.57 8.45 -15.82
C PRO A 106 17.80 8.88 -17.08
N THR A 107 18.38 9.75 -17.91
CA THR A 107 17.74 10.22 -19.17
C THR A 107 17.44 9.08 -20.15
N GLY A 108 18.25 8.02 -20.15
CA GLY A 108 18.07 6.83 -20.99
C GLY A 108 17.15 5.75 -20.40
N HIS A 109 16.52 5.99 -19.25
CA HIS A 109 15.63 5.03 -18.61
C HIS A 109 14.33 4.83 -19.42
N PRO A 110 13.79 3.61 -19.59
CA PRO A 110 12.53 3.37 -20.29
C PRO A 110 11.32 3.84 -19.46
N THR A 111 10.34 4.48 -20.08
CA THR A 111 9.08 4.84 -19.40
C THR A 111 8.30 3.59 -19.00
N GLY A 112 7.55 3.68 -17.90
CA GLY A 112 6.72 2.58 -17.40
C GLY A 112 6.80 2.42 -15.89
N LEU A 113 6.18 1.35 -15.39
CA LEU A 113 6.21 1.03 -13.96
C LEU A 113 7.60 0.52 -13.56
N VAL A 114 8.12 1.06 -12.46
CA VAL A 114 9.29 0.55 -11.77
C VAL A 114 8.84 -0.08 -10.46
N PHE A 115 9.30 -1.30 -10.22
CA PHE A 115 9.01 -2.04 -8.99
C PHE A 115 10.13 -1.88 -7.97
N TRP A 116 9.75 -1.73 -6.71
CA TRP A 116 10.68 -1.58 -5.59
C TRP A 116 10.13 -2.26 -4.35
N GLN A 117 10.97 -2.52 -3.36
CA GLN A 117 10.58 -3.13 -2.08
C GLN A 117 11.48 -2.65 -0.94
N MET A 118 11.11 -2.99 0.29
CA MET A 118 11.95 -2.76 1.47
C MET A 118 12.18 -4.05 2.24
N ALA A 119 13.33 -4.15 2.91
CA ALA A 119 13.60 -5.24 3.82
C ALA A 119 14.58 -4.86 4.93
N ASN A 120 14.57 -5.66 5.98
CA ASN A 120 15.53 -5.60 7.08
C ASN A 120 15.53 -6.93 7.87
N ALA A 121 16.05 -6.87 9.08
CA ALA A 121 16.13 -7.98 10.02
C ALA A 121 14.78 -8.59 10.49
N ASN A 122 13.64 -8.00 10.09
CA ASN A 122 12.30 -8.55 10.33
C ASN A 122 11.71 -9.30 9.12
N GLY A 123 12.37 -9.21 7.97
CA GLY A 123 11.94 -9.77 6.69
C GLY A 123 11.82 -8.70 5.61
N ALA A 124 11.18 -9.09 4.50
CA ALA A 124 10.91 -8.22 3.36
C ALA A 124 9.41 -7.87 3.24
N THR A 125 9.13 -6.72 2.63
CA THR A 125 7.80 -6.37 2.13
C THR A 125 7.51 -7.13 0.82
N GLY A 126 6.25 -7.10 0.35
CA GLY A 126 6.01 -7.28 -1.09
C GLY A 126 6.53 -6.08 -1.88
N THR A 127 6.39 -6.12 -3.21
CA THR A 127 6.83 -5.01 -4.07
C THR A 127 5.78 -3.91 -4.15
N ALA A 128 6.19 -2.64 -4.24
CA ALA A 128 5.37 -1.49 -4.62
C ALA A 128 5.83 -0.94 -5.96
N THR A 129 5.09 0.00 -6.55
CA THR A 129 5.41 0.61 -7.84
C THR A 129 5.53 2.13 -7.76
N PHE A 130 6.17 2.71 -8.78
CA PHE A 130 6.01 4.10 -9.20
C PHE A 130 6.14 4.18 -10.73
N LEU A 131 5.62 5.23 -11.35
CA LEU A 131 5.67 5.45 -12.79
C LEU A 131 6.86 6.33 -13.18
N VAL A 132 7.66 5.88 -14.14
CA VAL A 132 8.57 6.75 -14.90
C VAL A 132 7.83 7.28 -16.11
N SER A 133 7.68 8.61 -16.17
CA SER A 133 6.92 9.32 -17.19
C SER A 133 7.84 10.05 -18.16
N GLU A 134 7.43 10.13 -19.43
CA GLU A 134 8.06 11.02 -20.43
C GLU A 134 7.47 12.43 -20.43
N HIS A 135 6.36 12.65 -19.72
CA HIS A 135 5.71 13.94 -19.62
C HIS A 135 6.13 14.66 -18.34
N LYS A 136 5.87 15.97 -18.33
CA LYS A 136 6.01 16.79 -17.13
C LYS A 136 5.11 16.25 -16.02
N GLU A 137 5.70 15.92 -14.88
CA GLU A 137 4.98 15.48 -13.69
C GLU A 137 4.95 16.60 -12.64
N LEU A 138 3.75 16.94 -12.19
CA LEU A 138 3.50 17.87 -11.09
C LEU A 138 3.07 17.09 -9.85
N THR A 139 3.35 17.63 -8.68
CA THR A 139 2.70 17.20 -7.44
C THR A 139 1.63 18.21 -7.09
N GLU A 140 0.47 17.73 -6.65
CA GLU A 140 -0.61 18.60 -6.20
C GLU A 140 -0.10 19.59 -5.15
N ALA A 141 -0.53 20.84 -5.29
CA ALA A 141 -0.21 21.90 -4.35
C ALA A 141 -1.42 22.82 -4.29
N ARG A 142 -2.32 22.55 -3.33
CA ARG A 142 -3.52 23.35 -3.09
C ARG A 142 -3.57 23.93 -1.68
N PHE A 143 -4.29 25.05 -1.56
CA PHE A 143 -4.66 25.61 -0.27
C PHE A 143 -6.11 25.25 0.04
N ARG A 144 -6.34 24.37 1.03
CA ARG A 144 -7.67 23.79 1.32
C ARG A 144 -8.28 23.21 0.04
N ASP A 145 -9.60 23.27 -0.11
CA ASP A 145 -10.38 22.75 -1.24
C ASP A 145 -10.41 23.67 -2.45
N ASN A 146 -9.44 24.58 -2.56
CA ASN A 146 -9.29 25.42 -3.74
C ASN A 146 -8.87 24.58 -4.96
N PRO A 147 -9.44 24.86 -6.15
CA PRO A 147 -9.02 24.22 -7.38
C PRO A 147 -7.54 24.45 -7.72
N ILE A 148 -6.94 23.48 -8.40
CA ILE A 148 -5.59 23.53 -8.97
C ILE A 148 -5.70 23.89 -10.44
N GLU A 149 -4.99 24.93 -10.88
CA GLU A 149 -5.02 25.38 -12.28
C GLU A 149 -4.06 24.56 -13.15
N VAL A 150 -4.58 23.94 -14.20
CA VAL A 150 -3.84 23.17 -15.21
C VAL A 150 -3.58 24.04 -16.43
N THR A 151 -2.31 24.35 -16.68
CA THR A 151 -1.90 25.36 -17.68
C THR A 151 -1.28 24.79 -18.96
N THR A 152 -0.85 23.52 -18.94
CA THR A 152 -0.14 22.86 -20.04
C THR A 152 -0.60 21.42 -20.22
N LEU A 153 -0.62 20.94 -21.47
CA LEU A 153 -0.82 19.53 -21.84
C LEU A 153 0.32 19.11 -22.80
N PRO A 154 0.76 17.83 -22.80
CA PRO A 154 0.40 16.80 -21.82
C PRO A 154 1.01 17.08 -20.44
N VAL A 155 0.35 16.62 -19.37
CA VAL A 155 0.82 16.76 -17.99
C VAL A 155 0.33 15.60 -17.13
N GLY A 156 1.16 15.14 -16.20
CA GLY A 156 0.76 14.27 -15.11
C GLY A 156 0.70 15.06 -13.80
N ILE A 157 -0.29 14.77 -12.95
CA ILE A 157 -0.45 15.40 -11.64
C ILE A 157 -0.63 14.31 -10.59
N SER A 158 0.33 14.22 -9.68
CA SER A 158 0.31 13.33 -8.53
C SER A 158 -0.53 13.92 -7.41
N GLY A 159 -1.57 13.21 -6.96
CA GLY A 159 -2.44 13.65 -5.86
C GLY A 159 -2.62 12.61 -4.76
N ARG A 160 -3.20 13.01 -3.63
CA ARG A 160 -3.40 12.16 -2.44
C ARG A 160 -4.69 12.49 -1.68
N LEU A 161 -5.62 11.53 -1.67
CA LEU A 161 -6.89 11.61 -0.94
C LEU A 161 -6.72 11.18 0.54
N SER A 162 -6.14 12.07 1.35
CA SER A 162 -5.78 11.84 2.75
C SER A 162 -6.95 11.91 3.75
N ARG A 163 -8.08 12.50 3.35
CA ARG A 163 -9.24 12.82 4.19
C ARG A 163 -10.51 12.14 3.68
N LEU A 164 -11.41 11.82 4.61
CA LEU A 164 -12.74 11.38 4.24
C LEU A 164 -13.44 12.48 3.43
N THR A 165 -14.22 12.09 2.42
CA THR A 165 -14.99 13.00 1.56
C THR A 165 -14.15 14.01 0.76
N GLU A 166 -12.83 13.84 0.73
CA GLU A 166 -11.93 14.71 -0.01
C GLU A 166 -12.21 14.63 -1.52
N LYS A 167 -12.17 15.80 -2.15
CA LYS A 167 -12.28 15.97 -3.60
C LYS A 167 -11.14 16.87 -4.03
N ASP A 168 -10.35 16.41 -4.98
CA ASP A 168 -9.36 17.25 -5.65
C ASP A 168 -9.99 17.81 -6.92
N ILE A 169 -9.90 19.12 -7.10
CA ILE A 169 -10.51 19.84 -8.22
C ILE A 169 -9.40 20.45 -9.08
N TYR A 170 -9.43 20.15 -10.37
CA TYR A 170 -8.48 20.65 -11.36
C TYR A 170 -9.21 21.47 -12.41
N ASN A 171 -8.84 22.73 -12.56
CA ASN A 171 -9.39 23.61 -13.59
C ASN A 171 -8.51 23.60 -14.82
N PHE A 172 -9.12 23.37 -15.97
CA PHE A 172 -8.44 23.37 -17.27
C PHE A 172 -9.14 24.32 -18.23
N ARG A 173 -8.39 25.25 -18.82
CA ARG A 173 -8.89 26.14 -19.87
C ARG A 173 -8.39 25.68 -21.24
N ALA A 174 -9.31 25.25 -22.10
CA ALA A 174 -8.98 24.80 -23.45
C ALA A 174 -8.58 25.99 -24.33
N LYS A 175 -7.38 25.94 -24.92
CA LYS A 175 -6.89 26.99 -25.85
C LYS A 175 -7.54 26.90 -27.22
N SER A 176 -7.87 25.69 -27.67
CA SER A 176 -8.52 25.37 -28.94
C SER A 176 -9.59 24.31 -28.73
N ALA A 177 -10.44 24.09 -29.74
CA ALA A 177 -11.35 22.95 -29.74
C ALA A 177 -10.53 21.66 -29.90
N GLN A 178 -10.70 20.71 -28.97
CA GLN A 178 -9.88 19.49 -28.90
C GLN A 178 -10.58 18.41 -28.06
N THR A 179 -10.20 17.15 -28.26
CA THR A 179 -10.50 16.08 -27.30
C THR A 179 -9.45 16.09 -26.21
N VAL A 180 -9.90 16.15 -24.96
CA VAL A 180 -9.04 16.00 -23.78
C VAL A 180 -9.18 14.57 -23.27
N ASN A 181 -8.06 13.88 -23.11
CA ASN A 181 -8.02 12.54 -22.53
C ASN A 181 -7.61 12.63 -21.06
N ILE A 182 -8.27 11.83 -20.23
CA ILE A 182 -8.01 11.67 -18.81
C ILE A 182 -7.57 10.22 -18.58
N ASP A 183 -6.39 10.04 -17.98
CA ASP A 183 -5.86 8.74 -17.57
C ASP A 183 -5.50 8.78 -16.07
N CYS A 184 -6.36 8.22 -15.25
CA CYS A 184 -6.28 8.27 -13.79
C CYS A 184 -5.77 6.95 -13.23
N TRP A 185 -4.57 6.95 -12.66
CA TRP A 185 -3.93 5.76 -12.08
C TRP A 185 -4.03 5.82 -10.56
N ALA A 186 -4.44 4.75 -9.91
CA ALA A 186 -4.26 4.52 -8.48
C ALA A 186 -3.82 3.08 -8.22
N ARG A 187 -4.54 2.10 -8.77
CA ARG A 187 -4.29 0.68 -8.54
C ARG A 187 -3.04 0.19 -9.24
N ARG A 188 -2.72 0.72 -10.43
CA ARG A 188 -1.41 0.52 -11.08
C ARG A 188 -0.22 1.00 -10.25
N LEU A 189 -0.47 1.95 -9.36
CA LEU A 189 0.52 2.54 -8.45
C LEU A 189 0.53 1.85 -7.07
N GLY A 190 -0.19 0.73 -6.92
CA GLY A 190 -0.28 -0.02 -5.67
C GLY A 190 -1.24 0.58 -4.64
N SER A 191 -2.00 1.62 -5.01
CA SER A 191 -2.98 2.24 -4.13
C SER A 191 -4.33 1.56 -4.26
N ASP A 192 -4.83 0.98 -3.17
CA ASP A 192 -6.13 0.26 -3.14
C ASP A 192 -7.33 1.24 -3.07
N VAL A 193 -7.44 2.04 -4.13
CA VAL A 193 -8.38 3.15 -4.28
C VAL A 193 -9.12 2.96 -5.59
N ASN A 194 -10.45 3.02 -5.51
CA ASN A 194 -11.30 3.09 -6.68
C ASN A 194 -11.64 4.56 -6.91
N LEU A 195 -11.11 5.14 -7.99
CA LEU A 195 -11.30 6.55 -8.29
C LEU A 195 -12.65 6.80 -8.96
N ALA A 196 -13.19 7.99 -8.77
CA ALA A 196 -14.27 8.57 -9.53
C ALA A 196 -13.77 9.85 -10.21
N VAL A 197 -14.12 10.01 -11.49
CA VAL A 197 -13.78 11.16 -12.32
C VAL A 197 -15.05 11.83 -12.78
N GLN A 198 -15.19 13.12 -12.45
CA GLN A 198 -16.28 13.95 -12.95
C GLN A 198 -15.72 15.16 -13.68
N VAL A 199 -16.36 15.57 -14.77
CA VAL A 199 -15.99 16.79 -15.49
C VAL A 199 -17.21 17.69 -15.60
N TYR A 200 -17.03 18.95 -15.22
CA TYR A 200 -18.07 19.99 -15.28
C TYR A 200 -17.66 21.10 -16.23
N THR A 201 -18.64 21.68 -16.95
CA THR A 201 -18.47 22.93 -17.68
C THR A 201 -18.47 24.12 -16.71
N ALA A 202 -18.08 25.30 -17.20
CA ALA A 202 -18.17 26.56 -16.43
C ALA A 202 -19.60 26.87 -15.92
N ASP A 203 -20.64 26.36 -16.59
CA ASP A 203 -22.05 26.52 -16.20
C ASP A 203 -22.51 25.43 -15.21
N ASN A 204 -21.56 24.69 -14.61
CA ASN A 204 -21.80 23.59 -13.68
C ASN A 204 -22.57 22.39 -14.28
N GLN A 205 -22.55 22.24 -15.61
CA GLN A 205 -23.11 21.06 -16.27
C GLN A 205 -22.09 19.91 -16.24
N LYS A 206 -22.48 18.77 -15.66
CA LYS A 206 -21.66 17.55 -15.66
C LYS A 206 -21.68 16.88 -17.03
N ILE A 207 -20.51 16.65 -17.62
CA ILE A 207 -20.32 16.04 -18.95
C ILE A 207 -19.56 14.71 -18.93
N VAL A 208 -18.91 14.38 -17.81
CA VAL A 208 -18.31 13.06 -17.53
C VAL A 208 -18.66 12.68 -16.09
N ASP A 209 -18.98 11.42 -15.85
CA ASP A 209 -19.26 10.83 -14.54
C ASP A 209 -18.89 9.34 -14.56
N GLU A 210 -17.62 9.05 -14.33
CA GLU A 210 -17.07 7.69 -14.40
C GLU A 210 -16.55 7.25 -13.03
N VAL A 211 -16.75 5.98 -12.68
CA VAL A 211 -16.32 5.39 -11.40
C VAL A 211 -15.63 4.05 -11.67
N ASP A 212 -14.46 3.85 -11.06
CA ASP A 212 -13.68 2.60 -11.17
C ASP A 212 -14.31 1.48 -10.33
N THR A 213 -15.45 0.95 -10.78
CA THR A 213 -16.13 -0.14 -10.06
C THR A 213 -15.41 -1.47 -10.18
N GLU A 214 -14.53 -1.61 -11.17
CA GLU A 214 -13.82 -2.86 -11.48
C GLU A 214 -12.42 -2.92 -10.88
N GLY A 215 -11.89 -1.78 -10.43
CA GLY A 215 -10.53 -1.69 -9.91
C GLY A 215 -9.47 -1.82 -11.00
N ARG A 216 -9.72 -1.24 -12.19
CA ARG A 216 -8.81 -1.29 -13.35
C ARG A 216 -8.20 0.06 -13.72
N ASP A 217 -8.36 1.07 -12.86
CA ASP A 217 -8.07 2.47 -13.10
C ASP A 217 -8.96 3.08 -14.21
N LEU A 218 -9.11 4.41 -14.25
CA LEU A 218 -10.03 5.08 -15.18
C LEU A 218 -9.32 5.71 -16.37
N GLN A 219 -9.90 5.51 -17.56
CA GLN A 219 -9.57 6.23 -18.77
C GLN A 219 -10.85 6.77 -19.40
N CYS A 220 -10.94 8.08 -19.59
CA CYS A 220 -12.09 8.72 -20.23
C CYS A 220 -11.65 9.93 -21.07
N SER A 221 -12.57 10.51 -21.84
CA SER A 221 -12.29 11.69 -22.66
C SER A 221 -13.51 12.57 -22.80
N PHE A 222 -13.31 13.85 -23.08
CA PHE A 222 -14.39 14.78 -23.39
C PHE A 222 -13.98 15.78 -24.47
N ALA A 223 -14.97 16.26 -25.22
CA ALA A 223 -14.76 17.33 -26.20
C ALA A 223 -14.71 18.70 -25.47
N ALA A 224 -13.58 19.38 -25.58
CA ALA A 224 -13.38 20.71 -25.04
C ALA A 224 -13.50 21.77 -26.14
N ALA A 225 -14.29 22.81 -25.90
CA ALA A 225 -14.47 23.94 -26.81
C ALA A 225 -13.44 25.04 -26.54
N ALA A 226 -13.00 25.73 -27.60
CA ALA A 226 -12.00 26.78 -27.52
C ALA A 226 -12.39 27.90 -26.53
N GLY A 227 -11.45 28.30 -25.69
CA GLY A 227 -11.59 29.39 -24.72
C GLY A 227 -12.41 29.05 -23.47
N LYS A 228 -13.03 27.87 -23.40
CA LYS A 228 -13.87 27.43 -22.27
C LYS A 228 -13.05 26.78 -21.16
N THR A 229 -13.55 26.90 -19.94
CA THR A 229 -12.98 26.30 -18.72
C THR A 229 -13.81 25.10 -18.31
N TYR A 230 -13.11 24.07 -17.84
CA TYR A 230 -13.66 22.80 -17.34
C TYR A 230 -13.08 22.52 -15.97
N SER A 231 -13.90 21.97 -15.07
CA SER A 231 -13.48 21.51 -13.74
C SER A 231 -13.51 19.99 -13.69
N ILE A 232 -12.35 19.38 -13.51
CA ILE A 232 -12.16 17.94 -13.37
C ILE A 232 -12.08 17.64 -11.87
N VAL A 233 -12.97 16.79 -11.38
CA VAL A 233 -13.06 16.42 -9.97
C VAL A 233 -12.64 14.97 -9.80
N ILE A 234 -11.65 14.74 -8.95
CA ILE A 234 -11.17 13.42 -8.57
C ILE A 234 -11.55 13.16 -7.11
N HIS A 235 -12.17 12.02 -6.86
CA HIS A 235 -12.43 11.56 -5.50
C HIS A 235 -12.45 10.04 -5.41
N GLU A 236 -12.45 9.50 -4.19
CA GLU A 236 -12.60 8.07 -3.97
C GLU A 236 -14.08 7.68 -4.04
N ALA A 237 -14.38 6.53 -4.63
CA ALA A 237 -15.75 6.08 -4.93
C ALA A 237 -16.65 6.00 -3.68
N ASP A 238 -16.12 5.53 -2.55
CA ASP A 238 -16.81 5.41 -1.27
C ASP A 238 -16.59 6.62 -0.33
N PHE A 239 -15.88 7.65 -0.81
CA PHE A 239 -15.43 8.81 -0.06
C PHE A 239 -14.55 8.45 1.15
N ARG A 240 -13.82 7.34 1.07
CA ARG A 240 -12.74 6.98 2.00
C ARG A 240 -11.55 7.94 1.82
N GLY A 241 -10.64 7.92 2.78
CA GLY A 241 -9.42 8.72 2.72
C GLY A 241 -8.34 8.21 3.67
N ALA A 242 -7.10 8.16 3.18
CA ALA A 242 -5.94 7.73 3.92
C ALA A 242 -4.65 8.25 3.27
N ALA A 243 -3.58 8.40 4.05
CA ALA A 243 -2.31 8.92 3.51
C ALA A 243 -1.68 8.06 2.40
N HIS A 244 -2.06 6.78 2.30
CA HIS A 244 -1.62 5.86 1.24
C HIS A 244 -2.54 5.85 0.00
N PHE A 245 -3.56 6.71 -0.03
CA PHE A 245 -4.46 6.86 -1.18
C PHE A 245 -3.86 7.86 -2.17
N VAL A 246 -2.82 7.41 -2.87
CA VAL A 246 -2.08 8.20 -3.86
C VAL A 246 -2.58 7.86 -5.26
N TYR A 247 -2.64 8.86 -6.12
CA TYR A 247 -3.05 8.68 -7.51
C TYR A 247 -2.23 9.58 -8.45
N ARG A 248 -2.35 9.32 -9.75
CA ARG A 248 -1.88 10.19 -10.82
C ARG A 248 -3.02 10.52 -11.77
N LEU A 249 -3.29 11.81 -11.98
CA LEU A 249 -4.13 12.33 -13.04
C LEU A 249 -3.26 12.68 -14.26
N GLY A 250 -3.36 11.90 -15.34
CA GLY A 250 -2.78 12.23 -16.63
C GLY A 250 -3.77 12.99 -17.51
N LEU A 251 -3.36 14.13 -18.06
CA LEU A 251 -4.13 14.90 -19.03
C LEU A 251 -3.33 15.07 -20.32
N SER A 252 -3.94 14.74 -21.46
CA SER A 252 -3.36 14.93 -22.78
C SER A 252 -4.41 15.44 -23.78
N SER A 253 -3.95 15.92 -24.93
CA SER A 253 -4.79 16.44 -26.02
C SER A 253 -4.57 15.64 -27.29
N GLY A 254 -5.65 15.40 -28.04
CA GLY A 254 -5.58 14.75 -29.36
C GLY A 254 -5.96 13.27 -29.33
N ASN A 255 -5.85 12.63 -30.49
CA ASN A 255 -6.17 11.20 -30.67
C ASN A 255 -4.98 10.30 -30.29
N ASP A 256 -4.17 10.68 -29.28
CA ASP A 256 -3.00 9.93 -28.78
C ASP A 256 -3.39 8.61 -28.08
N LYS A 257 -4.25 7.81 -28.72
CA LYS A 257 -4.14 6.37 -28.61
C LYS A 257 -3.02 6.00 -29.56
N ALA A 258 -1.91 5.53 -29.01
CA ALA A 258 -1.06 4.59 -29.72
C ALA A 258 -1.98 3.41 -30.11
N ILE A 259 -2.51 3.48 -31.34
CA ILE A 259 -2.99 2.32 -32.05
C ILE A 259 -1.70 1.52 -32.23
N THR A 260 -1.55 0.43 -31.49
CA THR A 260 -0.67 -0.64 -31.94
C THR A 260 -1.17 -0.99 -33.34
N GLU A 261 -0.40 -0.66 -34.38
CA GLU A 261 -0.80 -0.80 -35.79
C GLU A 261 -1.22 -2.25 -36.14
N ASP A 262 -0.92 -3.21 -35.26
CA ASP A 262 -1.17 -4.65 -35.43
C ASP A 262 -2.40 -5.19 -34.67
N ALA A 263 -3.12 -4.39 -33.87
CA ALA A 263 -4.29 -4.90 -33.11
C ALA A 263 -5.55 -5.02 -33.99
N LEU A 264 -6.19 -6.20 -33.95
CA LEU A 264 -7.43 -6.49 -34.67
C LEU A 264 -8.65 -5.89 -33.94
N ILE A 265 -9.75 -5.67 -34.67
CA ILE A 265 -11.02 -5.20 -34.09
C ILE A 265 -12.05 -6.32 -34.15
N LEU A 266 -12.60 -6.72 -33.00
CA LEU A 266 -13.64 -7.74 -32.96
C LEU A 266 -14.94 -7.16 -33.57
N PRO A 267 -15.56 -7.79 -34.59
CA PRO A 267 -16.79 -7.29 -35.22
C PRO A 267 -17.98 -7.23 -34.26
N GLN A 268 -18.99 -6.39 -34.51
CA GLN A 268 -20.18 -6.24 -33.62
C GLN A 268 -20.95 -7.54 -33.37
N THR A 269 -20.79 -8.53 -34.23
CA THR A 269 -21.29 -9.90 -34.02
C THR A 269 -20.65 -10.59 -32.80
N GLY A 270 -19.53 -10.08 -32.28
CA GLY A 270 -18.81 -10.64 -31.14
C GLY A 270 -17.93 -11.82 -31.50
N LYS A 271 -17.67 -12.07 -32.79
CA LYS A 271 -16.92 -13.24 -33.27
C LYS A 271 -16.03 -12.91 -34.47
N ALA A 272 -14.83 -13.47 -34.51
CA ALA A 272 -13.91 -13.46 -35.63
C ALA A 272 -13.22 -14.83 -35.79
N GLU A 273 -12.77 -15.16 -36.99
CA GLU A 273 -12.11 -16.43 -37.30
C GLU A 273 -10.76 -16.18 -37.97
N HIS A 274 -9.74 -16.93 -37.53
CA HIS A 274 -8.38 -16.86 -38.05
C HIS A 274 -7.88 -18.24 -38.43
N SER A 275 -7.44 -18.43 -39.68
CA SER A 275 -6.95 -19.73 -40.15
C SER A 275 -5.44 -19.84 -40.00
N PHE A 276 -4.97 -20.99 -39.51
CA PHE A 276 -3.55 -21.30 -39.39
C PHE A 276 -3.23 -22.65 -40.03
N GLN A 277 -2.14 -22.69 -40.79
CA GLN A 277 -1.57 -23.94 -41.28
C GLN A 277 -0.55 -24.47 -40.27
N LEU A 278 -0.75 -25.68 -39.79
CA LEU A 278 0.12 -26.33 -38.82
C LEU A 278 0.84 -27.51 -39.47
N ALA A 279 2.15 -27.59 -39.23
CA ALA A 279 2.94 -28.76 -39.59
C ALA A 279 2.76 -29.89 -38.56
N ALA A 280 2.82 -31.13 -39.04
CA ALA A 280 2.67 -32.36 -38.28
C ALA A 280 3.70 -32.49 -37.15
N ASN A 281 3.31 -33.23 -36.12
CA ASN A 281 4.12 -33.61 -34.95
C ASN A 281 4.71 -32.44 -34.16
N LYS A 282 4.08 -31.27 -34.23
CA LYS A 282 4.47 -30.07 -33.49
C LYS A 282 3.38 -29.66 -32.50
N THR A 283 3.81 -29.06 -31.40
CA THR A 283 2.92 -28.44 -30.41
C THR A 283 2.90 -26.94 -30.64
N TYR A 284 1.72 -26.35 -30.66
CA TYR A 284 1.53 -24.92 -30.84
C TYR A 284 0.79 -24.33 -29.65
N HIS A 285 1.19 -23.14 -29.24
CA HIS A 285 0.50 -22.33 -28.27
C HIS A 285 -0.18 -21.18 -29.02
N LEU A 286 -1.50 -21.09 -28.83
CA LEU A 286 -2.32 -20.03 -29.37
C LEU A 286 -2.79 -19.14 -28.22
N GLU A 287 -2.74 -17.84 -28.43
CA GLU A 287 -3.18 -16.82 -27.47
C GLU A 287 -4.12 -15.85 -28.17
N ALA A 288 -5.22 -15.49 -27.51
CA ALA A 288 -6.07 -14.36 -27.87
C ALA A 288 -6.03 -13.36 -26.72
N ARG A 289 -5.49 -12.16 -26.98
CA ARG A 289 -5.22 -11.14 -25.95
C ARG A 289 -5.99 -9.86 -26.23
N SER A 290 -6.74 -9.39 -25.25
CA SER A 290 -7.43 -8.10 -25.21
C SER A 290 -7.00 -7.34 -23.96
N GLN A 291 -7.14 -7.92 -22.77
CA GLN A 291 -6.79 -7.27 -21.51
C GLN A 291 -5.31 -6.86 -21.48
N ALA A 292 -4.40 -7.76 -21.85
CA ALA A 292 -2.96 -7.50 -21.85
C ALA A 292 -2.54 -6.35 -22.78
N ILE A 293 -3.32 -6.07 -23.83
CA ILE A 293 -3.08 -4.95 -24.76
C ILE A 293 -3.94 -3.71 -24.44
N GLY A 294 -4.62 -3.70 -23.28
CA GLY A 294 -5.50 -2.62 -22.85
C GLY A 294 -6.80 -2.52 -23.67
N GLY A 295 -7.30 -3.65 -24.18
CA GLY A 295 -8.65 -3.82 -24.69
C GLY A 295 -9.66 -4.11 -23.57
N ASP A 296 -10.95 -3.97 -23.89
CA ASP A 296 -12.08 -4.13 -22.95
C ASP A 296 -12.94 -5.35 -23.32
N LEU A 297 -12.35 -6.37 -23.95
CA LEU A 297 -13.03 -7.63 -24.24
C LEU A 297 -12.65 -8.69 -23.21
N ASP A 298 -13.66 -9.41 -22.75
CA ASP A 298 -13.56 -10.74 -22.16
C ASP A 298 -13.60 -11.74 -23.33
N LEU A 299 -12.47 -12.40 -23.55
CA LEU A 299 -12.22 -13.20 -24.74
C LEU A 299 -12.42 -14.67 -24.47
N GLN A 300 -12.87 -15.35 -25.51
CA GLN A 300 -12.90 -16.79 -25.57
C GLN A 300 -12.34 -17.25 -26.89
N LEU A 301 -11.54 -18.30 -26.80
CA LEU A 301 -10.84 -18.91 -27.89
C LEU A 301 -11.31 -20.35 -28.07
N GLU A 302 -11.72 -20.69 -29.29
CA GLU A 302 -12.07 -22.04 -29.69
C GLU A 302 -11.25 -22.44 -30.91
N LEU A 303 -10.65 -23.64 -30.88
CA LEU A 303 -10.01 -24.25 -32.04
C LEU A 303 -11.01 -25.19 -32.71
N ILE A 304 -11.21 -25.00 -34.01
CA ILE A 304 -12.01 -25.90 -34.85
C ILE A 304 -11.14 -26.50 -35.96
N ASP A 305 -11.40 -27.75 -36.31
CA ASP A 305 -10.73 -28.43 -37.43
C ASP A 305 -11.27 -27.95 -38.79
N ALA A 306 -10.70 -28.49 -39.87
CA ALA A 306 -11.10 -28.18 -41.24
C ALA A 306 -12.56 -28.54 -41.56
N ASP A 307 -13.13 -29.52 -40.85
CA ASP A 307 -14.52 -29.97 -40.99
C ASP A 307 -15.50 -29.14 -40.13
N GLY A 308 -14.97 -28.16 -39.38
CA GLY A 308 -15.74 -27.27 -38.52
C GLY A 308 -16.10 -27.87 -37.16
N LYS A 309 -15.47 -28.98 -36.77
CA LYS A 309 -15.67 -29.60 -35.46
C LYS A 309 -14.76 -28.96 -34.41
N SER A 310 -15.33 -28.68 -33.25
CA SER A 310 -14.61 -28.16 -32.08
C SER A 310 -13.57 -29.16 -31.57
N ILE A 311 -12.33 -28.69 -31.48
CA ILE A 311 -11.16 -29.43 -30.96
C ILE A 311 -10.99 -29.11 -29.46
N SER A 312 -10.95 -27.83 -29.13
CA SER A 312 -10.73 -27.33 -27.76
C SER A 312 -11.21 -25.89 -27.63
N ARG A 313 -11.52 -25.47 -26.40
CA ARG A 313 -12.00 -24.12 -26.08
C ARG A 313 -11.50 -23.69 -24.71
N ASN A 314 -11.21 -22.40 -24.57
CA ASN A 314 -10.86 -21.76 -23.31
C ASN A 314 -11.34 -20.31 -23.30
N ASP A 315 -11.83 -19.78 -22.19
CA ASP A 315 -12.07 -18.33 -22.03
C ASP A 315 -10.92 -17.65 -21.28
N ASP A 316 -10.56 -18.14 -20.10
CA ASP A 316 -9.52 -17.54 -19.29
C ASP A 316 -8.26 -18.41 -19.29
N SER A 317 -7.12 -17.86 -19.67
CA SER A 317 -5.84 -18.58 -19.56
C SER A 317 -5.44 -18.82 -18.09
N SER A 318 -5.96 -18.02 -17.16
CA SER A 318 -5.84 -18.22 -15.70
C SER A 318 -6.89 -17.39 -14.98
N ALA A 319 -7.12 -17.67 -13.68
CA ALA A 319 -8.05 -16.88 -12.86
C ALA A 319 -7.66 -15.38 -12.68
N SER A 320 -6.52 -14.94 -13.24
CA SER A 320 -6.03 -13.56 -13.16
C SER A 320 -6.17 -12.75 -14.44
N THR A 321 -6.73 -13.32 -15.52
CA THR A 321 -6.90 -12.63 -16.80
C THR A 321 -8.12 -13.13 -17.55
N VAL A 322 -8.76 -12.23 -18.30
CA VAL A 322 -9.85 -12.54 -19.25
C VAL A 322 -9.33 -12.78 -20.69
N ASP A 323 -8.01 -12.96 -20.83
CA ASP A 323 -7.36 -13.34 -22.07
C ASP A 323 -7.28 -14.86 -22.18
N ALA A 324 -7.59 -15.37 -23.37
CA ALA A 324 -7.70 -16.79 -23.64
C ALA A 324 -6.42 -17.38 -24.23
N SER A 325 -6.12 -18.64 -23.89
CA SER A 325 -5.06 -19.40 -24.55
C SER A 325 -5.34 -20.88 -24.64
N LEU A 326 -4.77 -21.54 -25.65
CA LEU A 326 -4.86 -22.97 -25.89
C LEU A 326 -3.52 -23.54 -26.36
N THR A 327 -3.21 -24.76 -25.93
CA THR A 327 -2.11 -25.57 -26.48
C THR A 327 -2.70 -26.68 -27.34
N TYR A 328 -2.19 -26.84 -28.57
CA TYR A 328 -2.63 -27.87 -29.51
C TYR A 328 -1.46 -28.64 -30.12
N LYS A 329 -1.53 -29.96 -30.09
CA LYS A 329 -0.55 -30.85 -30.74
C LYS A 329 -1.09 -31.31 -32.09
N ALA A 330 -0.51 -30.82 -33.17
CA ALA A 330 -0.83 -31.28 -34.52
C ALA A 330 -0.20 -32.65 -34.77
N THR A 331 -1.00 -33.67 -35.08
CA THR A 331 -0.49 -35.03 -35.41
C THR A 331 -0.19 -35.22 -36.89
N THR A 332 -0.79 -34.39 -37.74
CA THR A 332 -0.64 -34.39 -39.20
C THR A 332 -0.58 -32.93 -39.68
N ASP A 333 -0.14 -32.72 -40.92
CA ASP A 333 -0.24 -31.40 -41.55
C ASP A 333 -1.71 -31.05 -41.69
N THR A 334 -2.14 -29.99 -41.00
CA THR A 334 -3.56 -29.66 -40.89
C THR A 334 -3.80 -28.17 -40.90
N MET A 335 -4.96 -27.77 -41.37
CA MET A 335 -5.47 -26.42 -41.22
C MET A 335 -6.44 -26.40 -40.05
N ILE A 336 -6.23 -25.48 -39.13
CA ILE A 336 -7.16 -25.19 -38.04
C ILE A 336 -7.72 -23.78 -38.20
N LYS A 337 -8.88 -23.52 -37.61
CA LYS A 337 -9.37 -22.15 -37.40
C LYS A 337 -9.44 -21.85 -35.92
N ALA A 338 -8.91 -20.70 -35.55
CA ALA A 338 -9.08 -20.08 -34.26
C ALA A 338 -10.31 -19.16 -34.30
N VAL A 339 -11.35 -19.56 -33.61
CA VAL A 339 -12.55 -18.76 -33.39
C VAL A 339 -12.33 -17.93 -32.12
N VAL A 340 -12.24 -16.61 -32.29
CA VAL A 340 -12.23 -15.68 -31.17
C VAL A 340 -13.62 -15.09 -31.01
N SER A 341 -14.23 -15.30 -29.86
CA SER A 341 -15.47 -14.64 -29.47
C SER A 341 -15.26 -13.81 -28.22
N GLY A 342 -16.05 -12.77 -28.02
CA GLY A 342 -15.95 -11.96 -26.81
C GLY A 342 -16.96 -10.83 -26.74
N TYR A 343 -17.24 -10.41 -25.52
CA TYR A 343 -18.13 -9.30 -25.23
C TYR A 343 -17.35 -8.19 -24.54
N SER A 344 -17.80 -6.95 -24.68
CA SER A 344 -17.15 -5.90 -23.91
C SER A 344 -17.58 -5.96 -22.45
N ILE A 345 -16.60 -5.82 -21.57
CA ILE A 345 -16.78 -5.74 -20.12
C ILE A 345 -17.07 -4.33 -19.62
N GLY A 346 -17.19 -3.33 -20.49
CA GLY A 346 -17.62 -1.99 -20.05
C GLY A 346 -17.32 -0.82 -21.00
N GLY A 347 -16.65 -1.08 -22.13
CA GLY A 347 -16.20 -0.03 -23.05
C GLY A 347 -16.52 -0.30 -24.53
N ASN A 348 -16.03 0.58 -25.39
CA ASN A 348 -16.12 0.41 -26.85
C ASN A 348 -14.79 -0.07 -27.47
N ASN A 349 -13.79 -0.36 -26.63
CA ASN A 349 -12.45 -0.75 -27.07
C ASN A 349 -12.39 -2.26 -27.35
N ARG A 350 -12.76 -2.64 -28.56
CA ARG A 350 -12.90 -4.03 -29.00
C ARG A 350 -11.65 -4.57 -29.69
N ARG A 351 -10.49 -4.07 -29.26
CA ARG A 351 -9.18 -4.48 -29.76
C ARG A 351 -8.79 -5.84 -29.19
N TYR A 352 -8.22 -6.67 -30.03
CA TYR A 352 -7.62 -7.94 -29.62
C TYR A 352 -6.44 -8.30 -30.52
N GLU A 353 -5.62 -9.24 -30.07
CA GLU A 353 -4.52 -9.83 -30.82
C GLU A 353 -4.69 -11.36 -30.80
N VAL A 354 -4.26 -12.03 -31.87
CA VAL A 354 -4.13 -13.50 -31.89
C VAL A 354 -2.72 -13.87 -32.28
N LYS A 355 -2.05 -14.63 -31.40
CA LYS A 355 -0.67 -15.08 -31.60
C LYS A 355 -0.61 -16.59 -31.55
N LEU A 356 -0.16 -17.20 -32.65
CA LEU A 356 0.20 -18.61 -32.72
C LEU A 356 1.74 -18.72 -32.70
N ARG A 357 2.28 -19.55 -31.81
CA ARG A 357 3.71 -19.91 -31.80
C ARG A 357 3.89 -21.41 -31.67
N GLU A 358 4.91 -21.94 -32.35
CA GLU A 358 5.39 -23.29 -32.10
C GLU A 358 6.06 -23.34 -30.72
N GLU A 359 5.66 -24.30 -29.88
CA GLU A 359 6.36 -24.56 -28.62
C GLU A 359 7.60 -25.40 -28.88
N GLN A 360 8.76 -24.78 -28.70
CA GLN A 360 10.03 -25.49 -28.67
C GLN A 360 10.16 -26.26 -27.34
N PRO A 361 10.77 -27.47 -27.33
CA PRO A 361 11.06 -28.17 -26.09
C PRO A 361 11.89 -27.30 -25.14
N GLY A 362 11.37 -27.06 -23.94
CA GLY A 362 12.04 -26.26 -22.93
C GLY A 362 11.22 -26.21 -21.64
N PHE A 363 11.57 -25.30 -20.73
CA PHE A 363 10.87 -25.16 -19.47
C PHE A 363 10.91 -23.72 -18.94
N SER A 364 9.94 -23.38 -18.10
CA SER A 364 9.95 -22.20 -17.25
C SER A 364 9.99 -22.60 -15.78
N LEU A 365 10.61 -21.76 -14.95
CA LEU A 365 10.69 -21.98 -13.51
C LEU A 365 10.06 -20.82 -12.75
N SER A 366 9.34 -21.12 -11.67
CA SER A 366 8.74 -20.09 -10.82
C SER A 366 8.91 -20.34 -9.31
N THR A 367 8.91 -19.26 -8.54
CA THR A 367 8.93 -19.27 -7.07
C THR A 367 8.28 -18.00 -6.48
N ALA A 368 8.27 -17.87 -5.14
CA ALA A 368 7.80 -16.67 -4.46
C ALA A 368 8.85 -15.56 -4.48
N GLN A 369 8.43 -14.29 -4.43
CA GLN A 369 9.34 -13.15 -4.61
C GLN A 369 10.23 -12.86 -3.41
N THR A 370 9.83 -13.25 -2.20
CA THR A 370 10.62 -13.04 -0.97
C THR A 370 10.68 -14.25 -0.07
N PHE A 371 11.81 -14.45 0.60
CA PHE A 371 11.99 -15.48 1.63
C PHE A 371 12.61 -14.91 2.90
N LYS A 372 12.12 -15.38 4.04
CA LYS A 372 12.71 -15.10 5.36
C LYS A 372 13.66 -16.23 5.74
N ALA A 373 14.90 -15.87 6.06
CA ALA A 373 15.94 -16.79 6.50
C ALA A 373 16.29 -16.48 7.95
N HIS A 374 16.13 -17.43 8.86
CA HIS A 374 16.53 -17.25 10.26
C HIS A 374 18.00 -17.60 10.42
N LEU A 375 18.77 -16.77 11.14
CA LEU A 375 20.17 -17.08 11.43
C LEU A 375 20.30 -18.43 12.16
N GLY A 376 21.25 -19.26 11.74
CA GLY A 376 21.50 -20.59 12.31
C GLY A 376 20.49 -21.66 11.90
N ALA A 377 19.60 -21.38 10.94
CA ALA A 377 18.59 -22.31 10.46
C ALA A 377 18.74 -22.58 8.96
N GLN A 378 17.88 -23.46 8.44
CA GLN A 378 17.70 -23.66 7.00
C GLN A 378 16.50 -22.86 6.51
N VAL A 379 16.57 -22.40 5.26
CA VAL A 379 15.43 -21.86 4.52
C VAL A 379 15.18 -22.71 3.28
N THR A 380 13.91 -23.04 3.06
CA THR A 380 13.47 -23.85 1.92
C THR A 380 12.77 -22.97 0.90
N ILE A 381 13.29 -22.94 -0.33
CA ILE A 381 12.74 -22.21 -1.46
C ILE A 381 12.13 -23.23 -2.44
N PRO A 382 10.79 -23.32 -2.54
CA PRO A 382 10.14 -24.19 -3.51
C PRO A 382 10.27 -23.60 -4.92
N VAL A 383 10.81 -24.38 -5.85
CA VAL A 383 10.91 -24.06 -7.28
C VAL A 383 9.97 -24.96 -8.05
N THR A 384 9.06 -24.37 -8.81
CA THR A 384 8.09 -25.08 -9.65
C THR A 384 8.54 -25.05 -11.10
N ILE A 385 8.50 -26.20 -11.78
CA ILE A 385 8.80 -26.32 -13.21
C ILE A 385 7.52 -26.50 -14.03
N THR A 386 7.48 -25.82 -15.17
CA THR A 386 6.48 -26.04 -16.21
C THR A 386 7.21 -26.30 -17.53
N ALA A 387 7.19 -27.54 -18.00
CA ALA A 387 7.74 -27.93 -19.29
C ALA A 387 6.85 -27.44 -20.45
N THR A 388 7.49 -27.19 -21.57
CA THR A 388 6.89 -26.78 -22.86
C THR A 388 7.41 -27.72 -23.95
N GLY A 389 6.65 -27.90 -25.03
CA GLY A 389 7.11 -28.71 -26.18
C GLY A 389 7.44 -30.18 -25.83
N GLY A 390 6.90 -30.72 -24.73
CA GLY A 390 7.14 -32.11 -24.32
C GLY A 390 8.50 -32.39 -23.68
N PHE A 391 9.21 -31.36 -23.21
CA PHE A 391 10.49 -31.46 -22.51
C PHE A 391 10.44 -32.37 -21.27
N LYS A 392 11.43 -33.26 -21.13
CA LYS A 392 11.48 -34.32 -20.10
C LYS A 392 12.86 -34.51 -19.45
N GLN A 393 13.84 -33.71 -19.85
CA GLN A 393 15.24 -33.80 -19.40
C GLN A 393 15.37 -33.34 -17.96
N ASP A 394 16.48 -33.73 -17.33
CA ASP A 394 16.79 -33.33 -15.96
C ASP A 394 17.16 -31.84 -15.93
N VAL A 395 16.70 -31.16 -14.88
CA VAL A 395 16.98 -29.76 -14.62
C VAL A 395 17.62 -29.63 -13.25
N THR A 396 18.90 -29.28 -13.22
CA THR A 396 19.67 -29.03 -12.00
C THR A 396 19.48 -27.59 -11.57
N ILE A 397 19.05 -27.37 -10.33
CA ILE A 397 18.80 -26.04 -9.78
C ILE A 397 20.07 -25.47 -9.13
N GLY A 398 20.43 -24.26 -9.52
CA GLY A 398 21.53 -23.49 -8.94
C GLY A 398 21.08 -22.13 -8.44
N VAL A 399 21.96 -21.48 -7.66
CA VAL A 399 21.74 -20.15 -7.08
C VAL A 399 22.99 -19.29 -7.16
N GLN A 400 22.82 -17.99 -7.35
CA GLN A 400 23.88 -16.98 -7.42
C GLN A 400 23.58 -15.81 -6.49
N ASN A 401 24.61 -15.00 -6.22
CA ASN A 401 24.54 -13.79 -5.41
C ASN A 401 24.06 -14.04 -3.97
N LEU A 402 24.39 -15.20 -3.39
CA LEU A 402 24.13 -15.48 -1.98
C LEU A 402 24.88 -14.49 -1.09
N PRO A 403 24.25 -13.94 -0.04
CA PRO A 403 24.94 -13.09 0.91
C PRO A 403 26.00 -13.88 1.71
N PRO A 404 27.06 -13.24 2.23
CA PRO A 404 28.05 -13.90 3.08
C PRO A 404 27.41 -14.64 4.26
N GLY A 405 27.82 -15.90 4.47
CA GLY A 405 27.26 -16.77 5.52
C GLY A 405 26.03 -17.57 5.08
N VAL A 406 25.66 -17.54 3.79
CA VAL A 406 24.61 -18.40 3.21
C VAL A 406 25.21 -19.33 2.17
N SER A 407 24.87 -20.61 2.24
CA SER A 407 25.30 -21.64 1.28
C SER A 407 24.15 -22.56 0.91
N MET A 408 24.23 -23.22 -0.25
CA MET A 408 23.31 -24.30 -0.59
C MET A 408 23.57 -25.51 0.30
N SER A 409 22.51 -26.15 0.77
CA SER A 409 22.59 -27.34 1.62
C SER A 409 22.70 -28.59 0.76
N GLY A 410 23.80 -29.32 0.89
CA GLY A 410 24.05 -30.55 0.13
C GLY A 410 24.23 -30.31 -1.38
N ASP A 411 23.95 -31.37 -2.15
CA ASP A 411 24.06 -31.34 -3.61
C ASP A 411 22.94 -30.52 -4.28
N ALA A 412 23.21 -30.01 -5.48
CA ALA A 412 22.24 -29.25 -6.26
C ALA A 412 20.96 -30.09 -6.52
N PRO A 413 19.76 -29.58 -6.21
CA PRO A 413 18.53 -30.33 -6.42
C PRO A 413 18.28 -30.54 -7.92
N VAL A 414 17.89 -31.76 -8.30
CA VAL A 414 17.54 -32.12 -9.67
C VAL A 414 16.04 -32.37 -9.80
N LEU A 415 15.41 -31.72 -10.75
CA LEU A 415 14.04 -31.96 -11.19
C LEU A 415 14.06 -32.83 -12.43
N LYS A 416 13.15 -33.81 -12.50
CA LYS A 416 12.80 -34.44 -13.78
C LYS A 416 11.92 -33.46 -14.57
N GLY A 417 12.20 -33.26 -15.85
CA GLY A 417 11.39 -32.42 -16.74
C GLY A 417 9.94 -32.89 -16.81
N GLY A 418 9.04 -31.97 -17.15
CA GLY A 418 7.59 -32.16 -17.11
C GLY A 418 6.92 -31.14 -16.18
N THR A 419 6.08 -31.62 -15.27
CA THR A 419 5.44 -30.79 -14.23
C THR A 419 5.87 -31.27 -12.86
N GLY A 420 6.39 -30.38 -12.01
CA GLY A 420 6.89 -30.77 -10.70
C GLY A 420 7.32 -29.61 -9.82
N LYS A 421 7.75 -29.94 -8.61
CA LYS A 421 8.30 -29.00 -7.63
C LYS A 421 9.53 -29.62 -6.96
N VAL A 422 10.56 -28.81 -6.73
CA VAL A 422 11.73 -29.19 -5.92
C VAL A 422 12.04 -28.09 -4.93
N ASN A 423 12.74 -28.44 -3.87
CA ASN A 423 13.14 -27.51 -2.84
C ASN A 423 14.63 -27.21 -2.96
N LEU A 424 14.97 -25.94 -3.20
CA LEU A 424 16.31 -25.42 -2.95
C LEU A 424 16.43 -25.11 -1.47
N VAL A 425 17.34 -25.78 -0.77
CA VAL A 425 17.57 -25.57 0.66
C VAL A 425 18.86 -24.79 0.85
N LEU A 426 18.80 -23.70 1.63
CA LEU A 426 19.97 -22.90 1.96
C LEU A 426 20.25 -22.98 3.47
N ASP A 427 21.51 -23.21 3.82
CA ASP A 427 22.04 -23.13 5.19
C ASP A 427 22.40 -21.69 5.52
N ILE A 428 21.95 -21.19 6.66
CA ILE A 428 22.20 -19.83 7.13
C ILE A 428 23.09 -19.89 8.37
N ALA A 429 24.32 -19.41 8.25
CA ALA A 429 25.25 -19.38 9.37
C ALA A 429 24.69 -18.54 10.54
N SER A 430 24.87 -19.02 11.77
CA SER A 430 24.42 -18.32 12.97
C SER A 430 25.19 -17.03 13.24
N ASP A 431 26.37 -16.88 12.66
CA ASP A 431 27.25 -15.71 12.77
C ASP A 431 27.18 -14.78 11.55
N ALA A 432 26.25 -15.01 10.62
CA ALA A 432 26.08 -14.16 9.44
C ALA A 432 25.59 -12.75 9.81
N ALA A 433 25.92 -11.76 8.96
CA ALA A 433 25.35 -10.41 9.09
C ALA A 433 23.84 -10.45 8.78
N THR A 434 23.04 -9.67 9.51
CA THR A 434 21.60 -9.63 9.25
C THR A 434 21.31 -8.62 8.15
N THR A 435 21.28 -9.09 6.91
CA THR A 435 21.07 -8.28 5.70
C THR A 435 19.96 -8.84 4.83
N ALA A 436 19.43 -8.03 3.92
CA ALA A 436 18.68 -8.54 2.78
C ALA A 436 19.56 -8.49 1.51
N GLN A 437 19.37 -9.47 0.63
CA GLN A 437 20.14 -9.60 -0.61
C GLN A 437 19.23 -10.13 -1.72
N SER A 438 19.35 -9.53 -2.91
CA SER A 438 18.74 -10.07 -4.12
C SER A 438 19.58 -11.24 -4.63
N ILE A 439 18.99 -12.43 -4.64
CA ILE A 439 19.58 -13.67 -5.16
C ILE A 439 18.99 -13.99 -6.53
N ARG A 440 19.69 -14.78 -7.33
CA ARG A 440 19.18 -15.33 -8.60
C ARG A 440 19.21 -16.84 -8.55
N ILE A 441 18.08 -17.47 -8.84
CA ILE A 441 17.98 -18.93 -8.96
C ILE A 441 17.84 -19.25 -10.45
N PHE A 442 18.45 -20.35 -10.89
CA PHE A 442 18.41 -20.78 -12.28
C PHE A 442 18.34 -22.30 -12.36
N GLY A 443 17.82 -22.83 -13.46
CA GLY A 443 17.83 -24.26 -13.77
C GLY A 443 18.65 -24.52 -15.02
N GLN A 444 19.50 -25.53 -14.95
CA GLN A 444 20.35 -25.99 -16.05
C GLN A 444 19.89 -27.36 -16.54
N SER A 445 19.74 -27.51 -17.85
CA SER A 445 19.54 -28.80 -18.50
C SER A 445 20.58 -29.02 -19.59
N GLU A 446 21.08 -30.25 -19.68
CA GLU A 446 22.05 -30.65 -20.68
C GLU A 446 21.41 -30.79 -22.07
N ALA A 447 22.22 -30.60 -23.11
CA ALA A 447 21.80 -30.82 -24.48
C ALA A 447 21.43 -32.29 -24.72
N ASN A 448 20.47 -32.51 -25.61
CA ASN A 448 20.09 -33.81 -26.12
C ASN A 448 19.97 -33.72 -27.65
N GLU A 449 21.05 -34.13 -28.34
CA GLU A 449 21.14 -34.07 -29.80
C GLU A 449 20.08 -34.93 -30.50
N GLU A 450 19.73 -36.09 -29.93
CA GLU A 450 18.70 -37.00 -30.48
C GLU A 450 17.30 -36.36 -30.49
N LEU A 451 17.02 -35.46 -29.55
CA LEU A 451 15.75 -34.76 -29.41
C LEU A 451 15.81 -33.31 -29.91
N GLY A 452 16.95 -32.88 -30.46
CA GLY A 452 17.15 -31.51 -30.96
C GLY A 452 17.11 -30.43 -29.88
N ILE A 453 17.45 -30.78 -28.63
CA ILE A 453 17.40 -29.88 -27.47
C ILE A 453 18.82 -29.40 -27.18
N ASN A 454 19.04 -28.08 -27.19
CA ASN A 454 20.32 -27.49 -26.77
C ASN A 454 20.42 -27.42 -25.25
N ASP A 455 21.60 -27.08 -24.74
CA ASP A 455 21.76 -26.74 -23.33
C ASP A 455 20.89 -25.53 -22.97
N LEU A 456 20.15 -25.64 -21.86
CA LEU A 456 19.24 -24.60 -21.40
C LEU A 456 19.67 -24.10 -20.02
N ASN A 457 19.75 -22.78 -19.86
CA ASN A 457 19.97 -22.13 -18.57
C ASN A 457 18.90 -21.06 -18.35
N ILE A 458 17.87 -21.40 -17.57
CA ILE A 458 16.66 -20.59 -17.41
C ILE A 458 16.60 -20.04 -15.99
N SER A 459 16.49 -18.71 -15.86
CA SER A 459 16.28 -18.07 -14.56
C SER A 459 14.89 -18.36 -14.01
N VAL A 460 14.81 -18.63 -12.70
CA VAL A 460 13.55 -18.73 -11.98
C VAL A 460 12.92 -17.35 -11.88
N LYS A 461 11.63 -17.25 -12.22
CA LYS A 461 10.86 -16.02 -12.14
C LYS A 461 9.96 -16.00 -10.90
N ALA A 462 9.76 -14.82 -10.34
CA ALA A 462 8.85 -14.59 -9.24
C ALA A 462 7.89 -13.44 -9.56
N PRO A 463 6.61 -13.53 -9.16
CA PRO A 463 5.62 -12.51 -9.47
C PRO A 463 5.87 -11.23 -8.68
N LEU A 464 5.64 -10.08 -9.32
CA LEU A 464 5.64 -8.77 -8.70
C LEU A 464 4.21 -8.41 -8.26
N SER A 465 4.03 -7.89 -7.05
CA SER A 465 2.70 -7.66 -6.44
C SER A 465 2.28 -6.19 -6.31
N GLY A 466 3.09 -5.26 -6.80
CA GLY A 466 2.90 -3.83 -6.59
C GLY A 466 1.84 -3.18 -7.49
N ASN A 467 1.49 -3.82 -8.61
CA ASN A 467 0.42 -3.38 -9.49
C ASN A 467 -0.88 -4.11 -9.12
N LEU A 468 -1.85 -3.40 -8.54
CA LEU A 468 -3.16 -3.95 -8.15
C LEU A 468 -4.18 -4.00 -9.30
N ALA A 469 -3.80 -3.55 -10.49
CA ALA A 469 -4.58 -3.54 -11.73
C ALA A 469 -3.71 -4.04 -12.90
N SER A 470 -2.96 -5.12 -12.65
CA SER A 470 -2.13 -5.76 -13.67
C SER A 470 -2.97 -6.22 -14.84
N ARG A 471 -2.54 -5.85 -16.05
CA ARG A 471 -3.18 -6.26 -17.30
C ARG A 471 -2.48 -7.45 -17.95
N ASP A 472 -1.20 -7.64 -17.63
CA ASP A 472 -0.39 -8.76 -18.10
C ASP A 472 0.48 -9.29 -16.95
N PRO A 473 -0.07 -10.13 -16.06
CA PRO A 473 0.68 -10.71 -14.95
C PRO A 473 1.89 -11.56 -15.38
N ALA A 474 1.91 -12.06 -16.63
CA ALA A 474 3.03 -12.82 -17.15
C ALA A 474 4.24 -11.91 -17.46
N ALA A 475 3.99 -10.64 -17.80
CA ALA A 475 5.03 -9.63 -17.96
C ALA A 475 5.53 -9.04 -16.62
N GLU A 476 4.77 -9.18 -15.53
CA GLU A 476 5.10 -8.63 -14.21
C GLU A 476 5.82 -9.65 -13.31
N GLN A 477 6.99 -10.08 -13.78
CA GLN A 477 7.84 -11.03 -13.08
C GLN A 477 9.29 -10.58 -13.05
N THR A 478 10.04 -11.02 -12.04
CA THR A 478 11.47 -10.73 -11.87
C THR A 478 12.26 -12.01 -11.60
N ASP A 479 13.55 -12.04 -11.95
CA ASP A 479 14.48 -13.08 -11.44
C ASP A 479 15.26 -12.65 -10.18
N ALA A 480 15.03 -11.42 -9.72
CA ALA A 480 15.59 -10.87 -8.49
C ALA A 480 14.74 -11.26 -7.27
N ILE A 481 15.04 -12.43 -6.68
CA ILE A 481 14.34 -12.96 -5.50
C ILE A 481 14.99 -12.40 -4.25
N LEU A 482 14.21 -11.85 -3.32
CA LEU A 482 14.77 -11.23 -2.12
C LEU A 482 14.86 -12.20 -0.94
N LEU A 483 16.09 -12.42 -0.48
CA LEU A 483 16.36 -13.19 0.73
C LEU A 483 16.67 -12.24 1.88
N ALA A 484 15.80 -12.20 2.90
CA ALA A 484 16.00 -11.39 4.10
C ALA A 484 16.45 -12.28 5.26
N LEU A 485 17.67 -12.07 5.75
CA LEU A 485 18.17 -12.70 6.97
C LEU A 485 17.54 -12.00 8.18
N THR A 486 17.08 -12.78 9.14
CA THR A 486 16.23 -12.31 10.25
C THR A 486 16.71 -12.81 11.60
N MET A 487 16.38 -12.03 12.63
CA MET A 487 16.66 -12.35 14.03
C MET A 487 15.36 -12.43 14.85
N PRO A 488 15.31 -13.27 15.91
CA PRO A 488 14.19 -13.27 16.83
C PRO A 488 14.18 -11.99 17.68
N ALA A 489 12.99 -11.56 18.11
CA ALA A 489 12.88 -10.45 19.05
C ALA A 489 13.38 -10.90 20.44
N PRO A 490 14.33 -10.20 21.09
CA PRO A 490 14.85 -10.57 22.40
C PRO A 490 13.98 -10.05 23.56
N PHE A 491 12.69 -9.83 23.30
CA PHE A 491 11.74 -9.32 24.28
C PHE A 491 10.30 -9.72 23.93
N GLU A 492 9.44 -9.65 24.94
CA GLU A 492 7.99 -9.77 24.83
C GLU A 492 7.29 -8.60 25.50
N LEU A 493 6.25 -8.08 24.85
CA LEU A 493 5.41 -7.02 25.40
C LEU A 493 4.05 -7.61 25.78
N ASN A 494 3.79 -7.71 27.08
CA ASN A 494 2.58 -8.34 27.61
C ASN A 494 1.63 -7.29 28.19
N LEU A 495 0.39 -7.28 27.73
CA LEU A 495 -0.66 -6.42 28.28
C LEU A 495 -1.12 -6.98 29.65
N ILE A 496 -1.02 -6.16 30.70
CA ILE A 496 -1.59 -6.51 32.01
C ILE A 496 -3.12 -6.56 31.87
N ASP A 497 -3.78 -7.58 32.43
CA ASP A 497 -5.22 -7.80 32.30
C ASP A 497 -5.70 -7.89 30.84
N LYS A 498 -5.10 -8.76 30.02
CA LYS A 498 -5.39 -8.86 28.57
C LYS A 498 -6.86 -9.10 28.20
N ASN A 499 -7.65 -9.69 29.10
CA ASN A 499 -9.08 -9.99 28.88
C ASN A 499 -10.03 -8.91 29.42
N ARG A 500 -9.51 -7.89 30.12
CA ARG A 500 -10.34 -6.86 30.74
C ARG A 500 -10.79 -5.82 29.72
N GLN A 501 -12.07 -5.43 29.78
CA GLN A 501 -12.54 -4.21 29.13
C GLN A 501 -12.37 -3.03 30.09
N ARG A 502 -11.75 -1.96 29.61
CA ARG A 502 -11.47 -0.76 30.42
C ARG A 502 -12.45 0.33 30.09
N VAL A 503 -13.13 0.87 31.09
CA VAL A 503 -13.94 2.07 30.94
C VAL A 503 -12.99 3.27 30.86
N VAL A 504 -13.13 4.08 29.82
CA VAL A 504 -12.28 5.26 29.58
C VAL A 504 -13.16 6.45 29.23
N SER A 505 -12.94 7.56 29.92
CA SER A 505 -13.62 8.82 29.62
C SER A 505 -13.13 9.39 28.30
N ARG A 506 -14.04 9.84 27.43
CA ARG A 506 -13.67 10.40 26.13
C ARG A 506 -12.93 11.73 26.27
N GLY A 507 -12.06 12.04 25.32
CA GLY A 507 -11.20 13.23 25.35
C GLY A 507 -10.01 13.11 26.31
N THR A 508 -9.59 11.90 26.68
CA THR A 508 -8.53 11.67 27.67
C THR A 508 -7.43 10.74 27.18
N THR A 509 -6.27 10.75 27.83
CA THR A 509 -5.21 9.76 27.64
C THR A 509 -5.36 8.61 28.63
N TYR A 510 -5.63 7.41 28.12
CA TYR A 510 -5.62 6.18 28.92
C TYR A 510 -4.20 5.60 29.01
N PRO A 511 -3.61 5.47 30.21
CA PRO A 511 -2.31 4.85 30.41
C PRO A 511 -2.43 3.32 30.44
N ALA A 512 -2.20 2.65 29.31
CA ALA A 512 -2.32 1.20 29.21
C ALA A 512 -1.12 0.50 29.88
N PRO A 513 -1.35 -0.38 30.88
CA PRO A 513 -0.28 -1.03 31.63
C PRO A 513 0.27 -2.25 30.88
N PHE A 514 1.57 -2.29 30.64
CA PHE A 514 2.30 -3.40 30.02
C PHE A 514 3.47 -3.85 30.89
N ILE A 515 3.82 -5.13 30.76
CA ILE A 515 5.09 -5.69 31.22
C ILE A 515 5.97 -5.95 29.98
N LEU A 516 7.16 -5.37 29.97
CA LEU A 516 8.19 -5.67 28.98
C LEU A 516 9.16 -6.69 29.57
N ASN A 517 9.06 -7.94 29.10
CA ASN A 517 9.97 -9.01 29.48
C ASN A 517 11.12 -9.05 28.47
N ARG A 518 12.34 -8.79 28.93
CA ARG A 518 13.56 -8.90 28.11
C ARG A 518 14.20 -10.27 28.33
N ASN A 519 14.75 -10.85 27.28
CA ASN A 519 15.58 -12.04 27.39
C ASN A 519 16.85 -11.72 28.21
N GLU A 520 17.41 -12.74 28.85
CA GLU A 520 18.64 -12.58 29.65
C GLU A 520 19.77 -11.95 28.80
N GLY A 521 20.45 -10.96 29.38
CA GLY A 521 21.54 -10.23 28.71
C GLY A 521 21.10 -9.13 27.72
N TYR A 522 19.82 -9.00 27.39
CA TYR A 522 19.34 -7.96 26.48
C TYR A 522 19.10 -6.62 27.20
N THR A 523 19.88 -5.60 26.83
CA THR A 523 19.80 -4.23 27.38
C THR A 523 19.39 -3.17 26.35
N GLY A 524 19.04 -3.59 25.13
CA GLY A 524 18.66 -2.68 24.05
C GLY A 524 17.44 -1.82 24.37
N LYS A 525 17.44 -0.60 23.85
CA LYS A 525 16.30 0.31 23.94
C LYS A 525 15.11 -0.30 23.20
N VAL A 526 13.93 -0.26 23.81
CA VAL A 526 12.68 -0.72 23.19
C VAL A 526 11.75 0.47 23.01
N ARG A 527 11.17 0.60 21.83
CA ARG A 527 10.22 1.66 21.49
C ARG A 527 8.86 1.06 21.24
N LEU A 528 7.85 1.59 21.93
CA LEU A 528 6.45 1.23 21.75
C LEU A 528 5.80 2.25 20.82
N VAL A 529 5.10 1.74 19.82
CA VAL A 529 4.32 2.52 18.87
C VAL A 529 2.97 1.84 18.64
N MET A 530 2.03 2.55 18.03
CA MET A 530 0.82 1.90 17.53
C MET A 530 1.22 0.92 16.42
N ALA A 531 0.58 -0.25 16.36
CA ALA A 531 0.66 -1.04 15.14
C ALA A 531 -0.03 -0.28 13.99
N SER A 532 0.40 -0.51 12.77
CA SER A 532 -0.21 0.04 11.56
C SER A 532 -1.68 -0.37 11.45
N THR A 533 -1.95 -1.66 11.63
CA THR A 533 -3.29 -2.26 11.51
C THR A 533 -4.02 -2.19 12.84
N GLN A 534 -5.26 -1.69 12.81
CA GLN A 534 -6.13 -1.56 13.98
C GLN A 534 -7.49 -2.18 13.69
N SER A 535 -8.23 -2.59 14.72
CA SER A 535 -9.42 -3.43 14.50
C SER A 535 -10.63 -2.71 13.88
N ARG A 536 -10.79 -1.41 14.16
CA ARG A 536 -11.99 -0.62 13.82
C ARG A 536 -11.59 0.80 13.49
N HIS A 537 -12.44 1.50 12.74
CA HIS A 537 -12.21 2.90 12.38
C HIS A 537 -11.78 3.74 13.58
N ARG A 538 -10.57 4.30 13.47
CA ARG A 538 -9.82 4.84 14.60
C ARG A 538 -10.38 6.16 15.11
N MET A 539 -11.07 6.92 14.25
CA MET A 539 -11.63 8.23 14.61
C MET A 539 -10.63 9.10 15.40
N GLY A 540 -9.39 9.22 14.93
CA GLY A 540 -8.38 10.06 15.57
C GLY A 540 -7.71 9.52 16.84
N ILE A 541 -7.90 8.24 17.21
CA ILE A 541 -7.10 7.63 18.29
C ILE A 541 -5.62 7.71 17.95
N THR A 542 -4.81 8.22 18.88
CA THR A 542 -3.37 8.43 18.71
C THR A 542 -2.59 7.99 19.94
N ALA A 543 -1.31 7.67 19.75
CA ALA A 543 -0.34 7.46 20.82
C ALA A 543 1.05 7.86 20.32
N PRO A 544 1.94 8.34 21.20
CA PRO A 544 3.30 8.74 20.83
C PRO A 544 4.19 7.52 20.60
N ILE A 545 5.39 7.78 20.05
CA ILE A 545 6.49 6.82 20.14
C ILE A 545 7.04 6.92 21.57
N LEU A 546 6.90 5.84 22.35
CA LEU A 546 7.38 5.78 23.72
C LEU A 546 8.67 4.97 23.79
N GLU A 547 9.79 5.62 24.09
CA GLU A 547 11.06 4.95 24.38
C GLU A 547 11.05 4.41 25.82
N VAL A 548 11.44 3.14 25.97
CA VAL A 548 11.52 2.44 27.25
C VAL A 548 12.98 2.15 27.58
N PRO A 549 13.52 2.73 28.66
CA PRO A 549 14.86 2.46 29.17
C PRO A 549 15.10 0.99 29.52
N ALA A 550 16.37 0.57 29.58
CA ALA A 550 16.77 -0.82 29.80
C ALA A 550 16.31 -1.40 31.15
N ASP A 551 16.26 -0.58 32.18
CA ASP A 551 15.88 -0.91 33.57
C ASP A 551 14.37 -0.88 33.82
N GLN A 552 13.59 -0.35 32.88
CA GLN A 552 12.14 -0.24 33.03
C GLN A 552 11.42 -1.51 32.52
N ARG A 553 10.66 -2.15 33.41
CA ARG A 553 9.82 -3.32 33.12
C ARG A 553 8.33 -2.99 33.03
N GLU A 554 7.82 -2.22 33.98
CA GLU A 554 6.42 -1.78 34.00
C GLU A 554 6.26 -0.49 33.19
N ILE A 555 5.34 -0.50 32.22
CA ILE A 555 5.18 0.59 31.26
C ILE A 555 3.72 1.00 31.22
N PHE A 556 3.49 2.30 31.20
CA PHE A 556 2.18 2.90 30.94
C PHE A 556 2.16 3.55 29.57
N TYR A 557 1.63 2.85 28.57
CA TYR A 557 1.58 3.33 27.20
C TYR A 557 0.40 4.32 27.02
N PRO A 558 0.64 5.59 26.67
CA PRO A 558 -0.40 6.62 26.63
C PRO A 558 -1.26 6.53 25.36
N CYS A 559 -2.51 6.14 25.53
CA CYS A 559 -3.50 6.01 24.46
C CYS A 559 -4.46 7.19 24.50
N PHE A 560 -4.32 8.17 23.60
CA PHE A 560 -5.28 9.28 23.54
C PHE A 560 -6.57 8.84 22.86
N MET A 561 -7.69 9.00 23.56
CA MET A 561 -9.04 8.59 23.16
C MET A 561 -9.88 9.84 22.90
N PRO A 562 -10.14 10.22 21.63
CA PRO A 562 -10.82 11.48 21.33
C PRO A 562 -12.26 11.57 21.85
N GLU A 563 -12.76 12.80 21.98
CA GLU A 563 -14.06 13.05 22.60
C GLU A 563 -15.28 12.55 21.80
N TRP A 564 -15.13 12.48 20.47
CA TRP A 564 -16.19 12.07 19.53
C TRP A 564 -16.27 10.55 19.33
N LEU A 565 -15.46 9.75 20.04
CA LEU A 565 -15.61 8.31 20.02
C LEU A 565 -17.02 7.92 20.50
N THR A 566 -17.68 6.99 19.84
CA THR A 566 -19.00 6.52 20.31
C THR A 566 -18.87 5.60 21.54
N THR A 567 -19.90 5.64 22.40
CA THR A 567 -20.00 4.88 23.66
C THR A 567 -20.59 3.48 23.47
N ASP A 568 -21.25 3.23 22.34
CA ASP A 568 -21.91 1.96 22.01
C ASP A 568 -20.96 0.91 21.39
N ARG A 569 -19.66 1.20 21.30
CA ARG A 569 -18.67 0.29 20.69
C ARG A 569 -17.45 0.02 21.57
N THR A 570 -16.98 -1.22 21.52
CA THR A 570 -15.65 -1.59 22.02
C THR A 570 -14.55 -1.06 21.10
N THR A 571 -13.71 -0.18 21.61
CA THR A 571 -12.52 0.31 20.91
C THR A 571 -11.31 -0.54 21.28
N ARG A 572 -10.47 -0.87 20.30
CA ARG A 572 -9.26 -1.66 20.55
C ARG A 572 -8.05 -1.07 19.88
N MET A 573 -6.92 -1.13 20.57
CA MET A 573 -5.63 -0.68 20.04
C MET A 573 -4.58 -1.77 20.18
N VAL A 574 -3.89 -2.05 19.08
CA VAL A 574 -2.71 -2.92 19.03
C VAL A 574 -1.46 -2.06 19.15
N VAL A 575 -0.53 -2.49 20.00
CA VAL A 575 0.78 -1.85 20.21
C VAL A 575 1.84 -2.74 19.56
N TYR A 576 2.73 -2.11 18.80
CA TYR A 576 3.91 -2.71 18.20
C TYR A 576 5.14 -2.22 18.97
N ALA A 577 6.03 -3.13 19.34
CA ALA A 577 7.29 -2.80 19.98
C ALA A 577 8.45 -3.19 19.06
N PHE A 578 9.45 -2.33 18.94
CA PHE A 578 10.71 -2.65 18.27
C PHE A 578 11.91 -2.23 19.12
N GLY A 579 12.95 -3.05 19.14
CA GLY A 579 14.13 -2.85 19.96
C GLY A 579 15.44 -2.94 19.19
N GLU A 580 16.47 -2.27 19.69
CA GLU A 580 17.82 -2.27 19.13
C GLU A 580 18.56 -3.55 19.48
N VAL A 581 18.93 -4.36 18.47
CA VAL A 581 19.62 -5.64 18.62
C VAL A 581 20.90 -5.62 17.81
N ILE A 582 22.03 -6.01 18.42
CA ILE A 582 23.31 -6.12 17.73
C ILE A 582 23.36 -7.46 16.99
N ASP A 583 23.58 -7.43 15.68
CA ASP A 583 23.78 -8.63 14.88
C ASP A 583 25.17 -9.27 15.14
N PRO A 584 25.42 -10.52 14.72
CA PRO A 584 26.70 -11.18 14.98
C PRO A 584 27.94 -10.48 14.43
N LYS A 585 27.78 -9.50 13.52
CA LYS A 585 28.87 -8.69 12.98
C LYS A 585 28.96 -7.29 13.61
N GLY A 586 28.17 -7.02 14.65
CA GLY A 586 28.22 -5.77 15.41
C GLY A 586 27.29 -4.67 14.90
N HIS A 587 26.45 -4.93 13.88
CA HIS A 587 25.53 -3.92 13.37
C HIS A 587 24.27 -3.82 14.21
N VAL A 588 23.81 -2.60 14.46
CA VAL A 588 22.53 -2.35 15.14
C VAL A 588 21.37 -2.58 14.17
N ARG A 589 20.47 -3.49 14.55
CA ARG A 589 19.21 -3.81 13.87
C ARG A 589 18.03 -3.42 14.74
N HIS A 590 16.87 -3.19 14.14
CA HIS A 590 15.64 -2.91 14.88
C HIS A 590 14.65 -4.06 14.70
N ILE A 591 14.49 -4.89 15.73
CA ILE A 591 13.63 -6.07 15.68
C ILE A 591 12.31 -5.77 16.37
N GLY A 592 11.18 -6.04 15.71
CA GLY A 592 9.88 -5.72 16.26
C GLY A 592 8.80 -6.80 16.16
N LYS A 593 7.84 -6.67 17.07
CA LYS A 593 6.77 -7.64 17.34
C LYS A 593 5.56 -6.91 17.94
N ASN A 594 4.37 -7.38 17.61
CA ASN A 594 3.15 -6.96 18.28
C ASN A 594 3.12 -7.40 19.74
N ALA A 595 2.43 -6.62 20.58
CA ALA A 595 2.05 -7.06 21.91
C ALA A 595 1.21 -8.35 21.87
N ASP A 596 1.24 -9.10 22.97
CA ASP A 596 0.49 -10.37 23.11
C ASP A 596 -1.03 -10.21 23.10
N ALA A 597 -1.52 -8.99 23.30
CA ALA A 597 -2.93 -8.65 23.28
C ALA A 597 -3.18 -7.19 22.91
N ARG A 598 -4.45 -6.92 22.59
CA ARG A 598 -4.97 -5.59 22.25
C ARG A 598 -5.56 -4.91 23.47
N ILE A 599 -5.26 -3.62 23.63
CA ILE A 599 -5.85 -2.78 24.67
C ILE A 599 -7.33 -2.64 24.35
N THR A 600 -8.21 -3.16 25.21
CA THR A 600 -9.65 -3.18 24.98
C THR A 600 -10.35 -2.15 25.88
N MET A 601 -11.02 -1.19 25.26
CA MET A 601 -11.60 -0.01 25.92
C MET A 601 -13.07 0.19 25.51
N ILE A 602 -13.90 0.64 26.45
CA ILE A 602 -15.27 1.09 26.23
C ILE A 602 -15.38 2.54 26.73
N MET A 603 -16.08 3.37 25.98
CA MET A 603 -16.08 4.81 26.23
C MET A 603 -17.20 5.22 27.18
N GLU A 604 -16.92 6.13 28.12
CA GLU A 604 -17.93 6.80 28.97
C GLU A 604 -17.98 8.33 28.69
N GLY A 605 -18.69 9.09 29.53
CA GLY A 605 -18.75 10.55 29.44
C GLY A 605 -17.37 11.22 29.38
N ALA A 606 -17.29 12.40 28.76
CA ALA A 606 -16.05 13.16 28.67
C ALA A 606 -15.72 13.84 30.02
N LEU A 607 -14.42 13.98 30.35
CA LEU A 607 -14.01 14.72 31.55
C LEU A 607 -14.03 16.24 31.36
N LEU A 608 -13.84 16.67 30.11
CA LEU A 608 -13.78 18.06 29.69
C LEU A 608 -14.60 18.21 28.41
N LYS A 609 -15.43 19.25 28.34
CA LYS A 609 -16.17 19.61 27.14
C LYS A 609 -16.03 21.09 26.87
N LEU A 610 -15.62 21.44 25.66
CA LEU A 610 -15.62 22.79 25.13
C LEU A 610 -16.84 22.97 24.21
N ASN A 611 -17.56 24.06 24.40
CA ASN A 611 -18.63 24.52 23.52
C ASN A 611 -18.43 26.01 23.23
N HIS A 612 -19.05 26.52 22.18
CA HIS A 612 -19.15 27.96 21.89
C HIS A 612 -20.62 28.36 21.71
N THR A 613 -20.89 29.66 21.83
CA THR A 613 -22.21 30.25 21.51
C THR A 613 -22.14 31.27 20.38
N ALA A 614 -21.02 31.31 19.64
CA ALA A 614 -20.91 32.15 18.45
C ALA A 614 -21.94 31.73 17.38
N GLU A 615 -22.64 32.74 16.85
CA GLU A 615 -23.51 32.62 15.68
C GLU A 615 -22.66 32.64 14.39
N GLU A 616 -23.29 32.78 13.22
CA GLU A 616 -22.58 32.88 11.95
C GLU A 616 -21.65 34.11 11.94
N VAL A 617 -20.33 33.87 12.05
CA VAL A 617 -19.33 34.94 12.09
C VAL A 617 -18.90 35.27 10.67
N THR A 618 -19.20 36.49 10.21
CA THR A 618 -18.70 37.04 8.95
C THR A 618 -17.75 38.20 9.22
N ILE A 619 -16.51 38.10 8.75
CA ILE A 619 -15.45 39.11 8.95
C ILE A 619 -14.63 39.31 7.66
N LYS A 620 -13.78 40.35 7.62
CA LYS A 620 -12.79 40.49 6.55
C LYS A 620 -11.44 39.90 6.98
N PRO A 621 -10.64 39.34 6.05
CA PRO A 621 -9.26 38.98 6.36
C PRO A 621 -8.49 40.16 6.94
N GLY A 622 -7.86 39.99 8.10
CA GLY A 622 -7.15 41.04 8.82
C GLY A 622 -7.90 41.57 10.05
N ASP A 623 -9.21 41.32 10.14
CA ASP A 623 -9.98 41.67 11.32
C ASP A 623 -9.68 40.69 12.48
N SER A 624 -9.89 41.20 13.70
CA SER A 624 -9.90 40.39 14.92
C SER A 624 -11.32 40.30 15.48
N PHE A 625 -11.65 39.18 16.11
CA PHE A 625 -12.98 38.91 16.64
C PHE A 625 -12.90 37.98 17.85
N GLU A 626 -13.93 38.00 18.69
CA GLU A 626 -14.00 37.16 19.87
C GLU A 626 -14.99 36.02 19.68
N ILE A 627 -14.62 34.83 20.15
CA ILE A 627 -15.53 33.69 20.23
C ILE A 627 -15.85 33.40 21.70
N PRO A 628 -17.12 33.54 22.14
CA PRO A 628 -17.54 33.13 23.46
C PRO A 628 -17.47 31.61 23.62
N LEU A 629 -16.73 31.16 24.62
CA LEU A 629 -16.48 29.77 24.95
C LEU A 629 -17.08 29.40 26.32
N ASN A 630 -17.58 28.17 26.41
CA ASN A 630 -18.03 27.55 27.65
C ASN A 630 -17.32 26.21 27.86
N VAL A 631 -16.73 26.04 29.04
CA VAL A 631 -15.97 24.87 29.48
C VAL A 631 -16.74 24.15 30.57
N LEU A 632 -17.14 22.91 30.28
CA LEU A 632 -17.74 22.01 31.26
C LEU A 632 -16.71 20.98 31.72
N ARG A 633 -16.56 20.83 33.04
CA ARG A 633 -15.68 19.86 33.68
C ARG A 633 -16.52 18.83 34.42
N SER A 634 -16.15 17.56 34.32
CA SER A 634 -16.70 16.53 35.20
C SER A 634 -16.26 16.77 36.64
N SER A 635 -17.00 16.24 37.62
CA SER A 635 -16.59 16.23 39.03
C SER A 635 -15.30 15.46 39.31
N LYS A 636 -14.75 14.74 38.32
CA LYS A 636 -13.47 14.03 38.41
C LYS A 636 -12.28 14.89 37.92
N LEU A 637 -12.52 16.15 37.51
CA LEU A 637 -11.50 17.02 36.90
C LEU A 637 -11.52 18.42 37.52
N HIS A 638 -10.62 18.65 38.48
CA HIS A 638 -10.46 19.92 39.20
C HIS A 638 -9.13 20.59 38.85
N THR A 639 -8.93 20.89 37.56
CA THR A 639 -7.69 21.47 37.06
C THR A 639 -7.94 22.72 36.24
N ASP A 640 -6.92 23.57 36.18
CA ASP A 640 -6.90 24.72 35.28
C ASP A 640 -6.89 24.24 33.82
N VAL A 641 -7.58 24.97 32.96
CA VAL A 641 -7.77 24.61 31.55
C VAL A 641 -7.17 25.71 30.68
N THR A 642 -6.30 25.32 29.75
CA THR A 642 -5.78 26.22 28.73
C THR A 642 -6.70 26.19 27.51
N LEU A 643 -7.09 27.38 27.05
CA LEU A 643 -7.83 27.63 25.82
C LEU A 643 -6.89 28.18 24.75
N ASP A 644 -6.88 27.57 23.57
CA ASP A 644 -6.07 27.96 22.41
C ASP A 644 -6.69 27.45 21.09
N LEU A 645 -5.95 27.54 19.98
CA LEU A 645 -6.35 27.03 18.66
C LEU A 645 -5.61 25.72 18.30
N GLU A 646 -6.28 24.81 17.58
CA GLU A 646 -5.68 23.61 16.96
C GLU A 646 -5.82 23.66 15.44
N LEU A 647 -5.01 24.49 14.78
CA LEU A 647 -5.12 24.72 13.34
C LEU A 647 -4.25 23.77 12.50
N PRO A 648 -4.68 23.43 11.27
CA PRO A 648 -3.80 22.88 10.23
C PRO A 648 -2.60 23.79 9.98
N ASP A 649 -1.47 23.22 9.55
CA ASP A 649 -0.23 23.97 9.31
C ASP A 649 -0.40 25.10 8.28
N SER A 650 -1.28 24.93 7.29
CA SER A 650 -1.62 25.95 6.30
C SER A 650 -2.25 27.21 6.90
N LEU A 651 -2.86 27.13 8.09
CA LEU A 651 -3.54 28.24 8.75
C LEU A 651 -2.75 28.85 9.92
N LYS A 652 -1.76 28.13 10.49
CA LYS A 652 -0.97 28.59 11.65
C LYS A 652 -0.23 29.92 11.43
N GLY A 653 0.04 30.28 10.17
CA GLY A 653 0.65 31.56 9.81
C GLY A 653 -0.34 32.71 9.55
N LEU A 654 -1.65 32.41 9.48
CA LEU A 654 -2.70 33.33 9.06
C LEU A 654 -3.70 33.66 10.17
N ILE A 655 -3.90 32.72 11.10
CA ILE A 655 -4.84 32.85 12.22
C ILE A 655 -4.08 32.53 13.49
N SER A 656 -4.27 33.35 14.53
CA SER A 656 -3.60 33.21 15.81
C SER A 656 -4.50 33.62 16.96
N CYS A 657 -4.24 33.09 18.15
CA CYS A 657 -4.81 33.59 19.41
C CYS A 657 -3.72 33.55 20.49
N GLU A 658 -3.86 34.40 21.49
CA GLU A 658 -3.13 34.22 22.74
C GLU A 658 -3.76 33.08 23.54
N SER A 659 -2.95 32.23 24.16
CA SER A 659 -3.47 31.14 24.99
C SER A 659 -3.96 31.68 26.32
N VAL A 660 -5.18 31.31 26.72
CA VAL A 660 -5.79 31.76 27.98
C VAL A 660 -5.87 30.61 28.96
N VAL A 661 -5.56 30.85 30.25
CA VAL A 661 -5.73 29.86 31.32
C VAL A 661 -6.97 30.21 32.14
N LEU A 662 -7.91 29.27 32.20
CA LEU A 662 -9.09 29.33 33.06
C LEU A 662 -8.87 28.52 34.33
N ALA A 663 -9.04 29.17 35.48
CA ALA A 663 -8.99 28.51 36.77
C ALA A 663 -10.06 27.43 36.91
N ALA A 664 -9.87 26.45 37.80
CA ALA A 664 -10.80 25.34 38.00
C ALA A 664 -12.26 25.76 38.33
N ASN A 665 -12.47 26.96 38.91
CA ASN A 665 -13.79 27.52 39.22
C ASN A 665 -14.38 28.39 38.10
N GLN A 666 -13.64 28.66 37.02
CA GLN A 666 -14.09 29.46 35.88
C GLN A 666 -14.55 28.56 34.74
N GLN A 667 -15.69 28.90 34.12
CA GLN A 667 -16.30 28.12 33.05
C GLN A 667 -16.37 28.86 31.72
N GLN A 668 -16.35 30.19 31.72
CA GLN A 668 -16.58 30.98 30.52
C GLN A 668 -15.40 31.89 30.22
N HIS A 669 -15.11 32.07 28.94
CA HIS A 669 -14.16 33.06 28.43
C HIS A 669 -14.48 33.42 26.99
N ALA A 670 -14.10 34.61 26.54
CA ALA A 670 -14.14 34.96 25.13
C ALA A 670 -12.71 34.90 24.56
N LEU A 671 -12.47 34.05 23.56
CA LEU A 671 -11.15 33.91 22.95
C LEU A 671 -11.00 34.91 21.81
N LEU A 672 -10.05 35.84 21.93
CA LEU A 672 -9.72 36.80 20.88
C LEU A 672 -8.88 36.13 19.79
N ILE A 673 -9.42 36.09 18.58
CA ILE A 673 -8.80 35.52 17.39
C ILE A 673 -8.34 36.67 16.50
N ASN A 674 -7.07 36.62 16.11
CA ASN A 674 -6.45 37.58 15.21
C ASN A 674 -6.19 36.90 13.85
N THR A 675 -6.55 37.58 12.77
CA THR A 675 -6.34 37.10 11.40
C THR A 675 -5.46 38.05 10.60
N LYS A 676 -4.78 37.55 9.57
CA LYS A 676 -4.00 38.39 8.65
C LYS A 676 -4.83 38.81 7.43
N PRO A 677 -4.56 39.99 6.84
CA PRO A 677 -5.17 40.41 5.58
C PRO A 677 -4.57 39.60 4.41
N ASP A 678 -4.98 38.35 4.27
CA ASP A 678 -4.48 37.40 3.26
C ASP A 678 -5.65 36.80 2.48
N VAL A 679 -5.59 36.87 1.16
CA VAL A 679 -6.64 36.39 0.24
C VAL A 679 -6.94 34.90 0.40
N ARG A 680 -5.99 34.11 0.92
CA ARG A 680 -6.20 32.68 1.18
C ARG A 680 -7.27 32.44 2.23
N LEU A 681 -7.53 33.40 3.11
CA LEU A 681 -8.58 33.29 4.11
C LEU A 681 -9.99 33.38 3.52
N ALA A 682 -10.15 33.85 2.28
CA ALA A 682 -11.46 34.05 1.66
C ALA A 682 -12.37 32.80 1.73
N GLY A 683 -13.67 33.05 1.92
CA GLY A 683 -14.70 32.04 2.01
C GLY A 683 -14.83 31.41 3.39
N LYS A 684 -15.46 30.24 3.46
CA LYS A 684 -15.77 29.55 4.71
C LYS A 684 -14.56 28.76 5.22
N ILE A 685 -14.12 29.03 6.46
CA ILE A 685 -13.00 28.34 7.12
C ILE A 685 -13.44 27.82 8.50
N PRO A 686 -13.34 26.50 8.75
CA PRO A 686 -13.50 25.97 10.09
C PRO A 686 -12.26 26.29 10.94
N ILE A 687 -12.45 27.03 12.03
CA ILE A 687 -11.43 27.29 13.05
C ILE A 687 -11.65 26.33 14.21
N THR A 688 -10.67 25.48 14.50
CA THR A 688 -10.72 24.55 15.63
C THR A 688 -10.24 25.23 16.92
N LEU A 689 -11.15 25.42 17.85
CA LEU A 689 -10.90 25.88 19.22
C LEU A 689 -10.58 24.69 20.10
N ARG A 690 -9.67 24.84 21.06
CA ARG A 690 -9.20 23.75 21.90
C ARG A 690 -9.17 24.16 23.37
N ALA A 691 -9.67 23.25 24.22
CA ALA A 691 -9.49 23.25 25.65
C ALA A 691 -8.61 22.07 26.04
N ARG A 692 -7.53 22.32 26.80
CA ARG A 692 -6.61 21.26 27.26
C ARG A 692 -6.20 21.42 28.71
N THR A 693 -5.98 20.28 29.38
CA THR A 693 -5.44 20.20 30.74
C THR A 693 -4.75 18.85 30.95
N LEU A 694 -4.21 18.61 32.14
CA LEU A 694 -3.55 17.35 32.50
C LEU A 694 -4.27 16.69 33.68
N GLN A 695 -4.82 15.49 33.45
CA GLN A 695 -5.30 14.63 34.52
C GLN A 695 -4.11 14.10 35.32
N ASN A 696 -4.20 14.19 36.66
CA ASN A 696 -3.14 13.80 37.59
C ASN A 696 -1.78 14.47 37.29
N GLY A 697 -1.80 15.68 36.73
CA GLY A 697 -0.59 16.42 36.34
C GLY A 697 0.22 15.78 35.20
N LYS A 698 -0.29 14.73 34.53
CA LYS A 698 0.48 13.94 33.56
C LYS A 698 -0.25 13.65 32.26
N TRP A 699 -1.52 13.25 32.31
CA TRP A 699 -2.22 12.68 31.16
C TRP A 699 -3.07 13.73 30.45
N LEU A 700 -2.88 13.92 29.15
CA LEU A 700 -3.62 14.92 28.39
C LEU A 700 -5.14 14.65 28.47
N VAL A 701 -5.88 15.71 28.81
CA VAL A 701 -7.32 15.81 28.61
C VAL A 701 -7.55 16.94 27.62
N LYS A 702 -8.25 16.65 26.52
CA LYS A 702 -8.48 17.60 25.42
C LYS A 702 -9.92 17.49 24.92
N SER A 703 -10.54 18.65 24.73
CA SER A 703 -11.78 18.83 23.99
C SER A 703 -11.58 19.92 22.94
N ILE A 704 -12.16 19.75 21.77
CA ILE A 704 -12.10 20.69 20.66
C ILE A 704 -13.51 20.92 20.11
N VAL A 705 -13.70 22.08 19.50
CA VAL A 705 -14.92 22.42 18.76
C VAL A 705 -14.54 23.27 17.56
N ASP A 706 -15.21 23.06 16.43
CA ASP A 706 -15.00 23.89 15.24
C ASP A 706 -16.04 25.01 15.21
N VAL A 707 -15.59 26.19 14.79
CA VAL A 707 -16.47 27.31 14.46
C VAL A 707 -16.20 27.70 13.02
N ASP A 708 -17.26 27.68 12.21
CA ASP A 708 -17.18 28.10 10.83
C ASP A 708 -17.17 29.63 10.72
N ILE A 709 -16.11 30.18 10.17
CA ILE A 709 -15.95 31.62 9.93
C ILE A 709 -16.06 31.90 8.44
N HIS A 710 -16.92 32.85 8.06
CA HIS A 710 -17.01 33.32 6.69
C HIS A 710 -16.14 34.58 6.52
N PHE A 711 -15.06 34.46 5.75
CA PHE A 711 -14.24 35.60 5.38
C PHE A 711 -14.79 36.20 4.08
N ALA A 712 -15.45 37.35 4.22
CA ALA A 712 -15.92 38.13 3.08
C ALA A 712 -14.72 38.76 2.34
N ASN A 713 -14.84 38.83 1.01
CA ASN A 713 -13.83 39.44 0.15
C ASN A 713 -13.70 40.95 0.35
#